data_AF-A0A8H7RCT4-F1
#
_entry.id   AF-A0A8H7RCT4-F1
#
_cell.length_a   1.000
_cell.length_b   1.000
_cell.length_c   1.000
_cell.angle_alpha   90.00
_cell.angle_beta   90.00
_cell.angle_gamma   90.00
#
_symmetry.space_group_name_H-M   'P 1'
#
loop_
_entity.id
_entity.type
_entity.pdbx_description
1 polymer ?
#
loop_
_entity_poly.entity_id
_entity_poly.type
_entity_poly.pdbx_seq_one_letter_code
_entity_poly.pdbx_strand_id
1 'polypeptide(L)'
;MNEVGHIKSSHTCHWRVPNWSQLRLGIEYSSPPLLFDDLKWSIKLVKGKTKTPDVNDYECSAFNLINNTNPSSYYNDFGVGKRLQPVWFSEKHTKWGEDSLGTLSSIIPFLSRDQVSLSVNITILKSEVNNMTAATPTDIITSPPFSRYIDSKEFSDISFKVLGNDSVENFRIFYGHKNILAAISPWFNIIFTNGMKESLENEITISDVNHDIFYRLLKYCYTFKIDIDDIDDAYEMLKASDRFQISNIREESLRFLRQELNEDNIWDIWECADMYGCEKTINTCNSYASVEMKALISHPSWLYAQPRVIKMALEIGEGDLPAETELYKAVLLWAKQRLDKITIIDDTKEDVEKLSMTRTQLLASVVDVEPLAISSAVVEPDDDDEEEQKHSLDREVHVTQVTNRVIAPLEPHDLEIHLASILQSIRFPMMPPAFLANKIESDSFIMNIEGMRDMLYEAYKYHAVLGTSSSIRSMVANETDSILTAPGHTRYQSIGPSEPEEETVKGKHKIAVAILITLASVLFGGVLVHGLTSGNEQAPIYNNGTHSFAPTVIFISLDGVVSHDLDLHFTPVLSEIGKFVVLRKINEYADYMTPAFPPITFPSHWSLVTGLYPEAHGIVGNYFYDKNLNDSFYYKSPDQSWDSKWWGGEPIWITAVRQKKKSGVIMWPGCSTEFSGLRPTYSVAFNDHIKFDDKVDQVFDWIDLPLEDRPQFVGVYVQQVDQAGHAYGPYGNETFKQLHLADKSIGRLLDGLKERNLTDIVNVMVVSDHGMSETDKSRLIYYDDVLTEKELSLIWSIEASPTLGIRIHPSENEEEAVEILYEAFRRLHNSLDTPHFEVYKREDFPSRFQFRDNVRIPPLMVLPDAGWNFVTHKEFDPNLGGEYEPRGVHGYDNMSPESRAIFVAQGPDFPKKKTIVPFWNIELYSVMSRILHLKPSNNNNTLNGLLEVE
;
A
#
# COMPACT_ATOMS: atom_id res chain seq x y z
N MET A 1 5.82 60.34 -7.02
CA MET A 1 4.95 59.18 -7.30
C MET A 1 5.71 58.00 -6.74
N ASN A 2 5.23 57.48 -5.60
CA ASN A 2 5.97 56.56 -4.76
C ASN A 2 5.92 55.15 -5.35
N GLU A 3 7.09 54.48 -5.36
CA GLU A 3 7.23 53.07 -5.68
C GLU A 3 6.48 52.23 -4.63
N VAL A 4 5.33 51.69 -5.01
CA VAL A 4 4.62 50.66 -4.26
C VAL A 4 5.27 49.33 -4.65
N GLY A 5 5.83 48.63 -3.67
CA GLY A 5 6.44 47.32 -3.84
C GLY A 5 5.40 46.29 -4.28
N HIS A 6 5.28 46.08 -5.59
CA HIS A 6 4.50 44.98 -6.12
C HIS A 6 5.27 43.68 -5.87
N ILE A 7 4.78 42.83 -4.95
CA ILE A 7 5.20 41.43 -4.93
C ILE A 7 4.76 40.83 -6.25
N LYS A 8 5.75 40.45 -7.06
CA LYS A 8 5.57 39.87 -8.38
C LYS A 8 5.98 38.41 -8.29
N SER A 9 5.01 37.51 -8.13
CA SER A 9 5.28 36.08 -8.28
C SER A 9 5.06 35.68 -9.74
N SER A 10 6.05 35.02 -10.33
CA SER A 10 6.06 34.60 -11.73
C SER A 10 6.09 33.07 -11.76
N HIS A 11 5.04 32.44 -12.27
CA HIS A 11 4.94 30.98 -12.31
C HIS A 11 4.86 30.52 -13.74
N THR A 12 5.79 29.65 -14.14
CA THR A 12 5.80 29.04 -15.46
C THR A 12 5.10 27.69 -15.38
N CYS A 13 3.99 27.53 -16.09
CA CYS A 13 3.31 26.25 -16.24
C CYS A 13 3.60 25.66 -17.61
N HIS A 14 4.03 24.40 -17.63
CA HIS A 14 4.19 23.61 -18.83
C HIS A 14 3.00 22.67 -19.02
N TRP A 15 2.21 22.92 -20.05
CA TRP A 15 1.09 22.05 -20.42
C TRP A 15 1.36 21.42 -21.77
N ARG A 16 1.56 20.09 -21.78
CA ARG A 16 1.67 19.31 -23.00
C ARG A 16 0.28 18.86 -23.45
N VAL A 17 -0.10 19.29 -24.63
CA VAL A 17 -1.35 18.90 -25.29
C VAL A 17 -1.04 17.69 -26.18
N PRO A 18 -1.72 16.54 -25.99
CA PRO A 18 -1.55 15.37 -26.85
C PRO A 18 -1.99 15.66 -28.28
N ASN A 19 -1.40 14.94 -29.25
CA ASN A 19 -1.69 14.91 -30.69
C ASN A 19 -2.67 15.99 -31.19
N TRP A 20 -2.14 17.15 -31.54
CA TRP A 20 -2.86 18.32 -32.01
C TRP A 20 -3.79 18.00 -33.19
N SER A 21 -3.38 17.09 -34.07
CA SER A 21 -4.21 16.60 -35.17
C SER A 21 -5.51 15.92 -34.69
N GLN A 22 -5.48 15.25 -33.53
CA GLN A 22 -6.58 14.47 -32.94
C GLN A 22 -7.58 15.31 -32.13
N LEU A 23 -7.24 16.56 -31.78
CA LEU A 23 -8.18 17.45 -31.11
C LEU A 23 -9.40 17.72 -32.01
N ARG A 24 -10.60 17.68 -31.42
CA ARG A 24 -11.87 17.91 -32.12
C ARG A 24 -12.20 19.39 -32.20
N LEU A 25 -12.79 19.81 -33.33
CA LEU A 25 -13.21 21.20 -33.55
C LEU A 25 -14.30 21.59 -32.53
N GLY A 26 -14.13 22.72 -31.84
CA GLY A 26 -15.08 23.31 -30.90
C GLY A 26 -15.12 22.69 -29.51
N ILE A 27 -14.24 21.73 -29.19
CA ILE A 27 -14.16 21.09 -27.86
C ILE A 27 -13.15 21.80 -26.97
N GLU A 28 -13.51 22.04 -25.71
CA GLU A 28 -12.62 22.58 -24.67
C GLU A 28 -11.76 21.49 -24.05
N TYR A 29 -10.45 21.70 -24.08
CA TYR A 29 -9.46 20.89 -23.40
C TYR A 29 -8.88 21.74 -22.26
N SER A 30 -8.87 21.22 -21.04
CA SER A 30 -8.35 21.95 -19.87
C SER A 30 -7.02 21.37 -19.43
N SER A 31 -6.10 22.22 -18.99
CA SER A 31 -4.90 21.79 -18.28
C SER A 31 -5.28 21.14 -16.95
N PRO A 32 -4.39 20.31 -16.37
CA PRO A 32 -4.46 19.99 -14.95
C PRO A 32 -4.63 21.28 -14.12
N PRO A 33 -5.36 21.22 -13.00
CA PRO A 33 -5.58 22.37 -12.16
C PRO A 33 -4.28 22.81 -11.48
N LEU A 34 -4.00 24.10 -11.55
CA LEU A 34 -2.86 24.75 -10.94
C LEU A 34 -3.33 25.42 -9.65
N LEU A 35 -2.64 25.19 -8.54
CA LEU A 35 -2.96 25.79 -7.25
C LEU A 35 -1.99 26.95 -7.00
N PHE A 36 -2.51 28.17 -6.91
CA PHE A 36 -1.73 29.37 -6.61
C PHE A 36 -2.45 30.19 -5.54
N ASP A 37 -1.79 30.48 -4.41
CA ASP A 37 -2.34 31.25 -3.27
C ASP A 37 -3.76 30.78 -2.86
N ASP A 38 -3.94 29.47 -2.66
CA ASP A 38 -5.21 28.81 -2.31
C ASP A 38 -6.35 28.95 -3.35
N LEU A 39 -6.03 29.43 -4.56
CA LEU A 39 -6.95 29.50 -5.69
C LEU A 39 -6.60 28.44 -6.74
N LYS A 40 -7.64 27.76 -7.26
CA LYS A 40 -7.51 26.74 -8.31
C LYS A 40 -7.70 27.39 -9.69
N TRP A 41 -6.66 27.32 -10.51
CA TRP A 41 -6.59 27.83 -11.88
C TRP A 41 -6.54 26.68 -12.89
N SER A 42 -6.97 26.91 -14.12
CA SER A 42 -6.79 25.95 -15.22
C SER A 42 -6.72 26.70 -16.54
N ILE A 43 -5.83 26.29 -17.44
CA ILE A 43 -5.70 26.86 -18.78
C ILE A 43 -6.64 26.08 -19.71
N LYS A 44 -7.39 26.75 -20.58
CA LYS A 44 -8.29 26.09 -21.54
C LYS A 44 -7.85 26.32 -22.98
N LEU A 45 -7.91 25.27 -23.78
CA LEU A 45 -7.60 25.23 -25.21
C LEU A 45 -8.84 24.79 -26.00
N VAL A 46 -9.12 25.46 -27.13
CA VAL A 46 -10.18 25.07 -28.07
C VAL A 46 -9.65 25.15 -29.51
N LYS A 47 -9.94 24.15 -30.33
CA LYS A 47 -9.60 24.15 -31.77
C LYS A 47 -10.81 24.65 -32.58
N GLY A 48 -10.81 25.86 -33.17
CA GLY A 48 -12.00 26.37 -33.91
C GLY A 48 -11.95 27.84 -34.37
N LYS A 49 -13.07 28.38 -34.90
CA LYS A 49 -13.25 29.78 -35.37
C LYS A 49 -14.00 30.63 -34.34
N THR A 50 -13.78 31.95 -34.38
CA THR A 50 -14.59 32.95 -33.66
C THR A 50 -15.33 33.96 -34.51
N LYS A 51 -16.38 34.50 -33.88
CA LYS A 51 -17.37 35.42 -34.43
C LYS A 51 -16.74 36.75 -34.84
N THR A 52 -16.52 36.92 -36.14
CA THR A 52 -17.00 38.12 -36.87
C THR A 52 -17.53 37.69 -38.25
N PRO A 53 -18.76 38.06 -38.64
CA PRO A 53 -19.27 37.90 -39.99
C PRO A 53 -18.58 38.94 -40.90
N ASP A 54 -18.36 38.60 -42.17
CA ASP A 54 -17.73 39.43 -43.20
C ASP A 54 -16.19 39.54 -43.12
N VAL A 55 -15.50 38.51 -43.64
CA VAL A 55 -14.56 38.57 -44.78
C VAL A 55 -14.27 37.13 -45.19
N ASN A 56 -14.54 36.79 -46.45
CA ASN A 56 -14.13 35.52 -47.07
C ASN A 56 -12.63 35.57 -47.35
N ASP A 57 -11.82 35.12 -46.41
CA ASP A 57 -10.46 34.67 -46.70
C ASP A 57 -10.19 33.34 -45.99
N TYR A 58 -9.81 32.36 -46.82
CA TYR A 58 -9.45 31.01 -46.41
C TYR A 58 -8.01 31.02 -45.93
N GLU A 59 -7.78 31.30 -44.64
CA GLU A 59 -6.62 30.88 -43.85
C GLU A 59 -6.63 31.61 -42.50
N CYS A 60 -7.17 30.98 -41.45
CA CYS A 60 -6.73 31.19 -40.06
C CYS A 60 -7.54 30.32 -39.08
N SER A 61 -6.82 29.62 -38.21
CA SER A 61 -7.35 28.94 -37.02
C SER A 61 -6.98 29.80 -35.82
N ALA A 62 -7.92 30.49 -35.17
CA ALA A 62 -7.64 31.37 -34.04
C ALA A 62 -8.16 30.78 -32.74
N PHE A 63 -7.34 30.86 -31.68
CA PHE A 63 -7.75 30.57 -30.31
C PHE A 63 -8.77 31.60 -29.87
N ASN A 64 -9.99 31.22 -29.55
CA ASN A 64 -10.86 32.07 -28.73
C ASN A 64 -11.59 31.25 -27.67
N LEU A 65 -11.77 31.89 -26.52
CA LEU A 65 -12.62 31.44 -25.42
C LEU A 65 -14.00 32.11 -25.59
N ILE A 66 -15.05 31.44 -25.12
CA ILE A 66 -16.40 31.99 -25.04
C ILE A 66 -16.88 31.89 -23.58
N ASN A 67 -17.49 32.97 -23.10
CA ASN A 67 -18.16 33.13 -21.82
C ASN A 67 -19.14 31.99 -21.50
N ASN A 68 -19.18 31.53 -20.24
CA ASN A 68 -20.47 31.15 -19.66
C ASN A 68 -20.61 31.42 -18.16
N THR A 69 -21.81 31.90 -17.85
CA THR A 69 -22.30 32.44 -16.58
C THR A 69 -22.79 31.34 -15.64
N ASN A 70 -22.09 31.12 -14.52
CA ASN A 70 -22.69 30.87 -13.19
C ASN A 70 -21.62 30.62 -12.10
N PRO A 71 -21.40 31.56 -11.16
CA PRO A 71 -20.62 31.31 -9.96
C PRO A 71 -21.54 30.96 -8.78
N SER A 72 -21.52 29.71 -8.32
CA SER A 72 -21.97 29.37 -6.96
C SER A 72 -20.87 29.71 -5.96
N SER A 73 -21.28 30.45 -4.94
CA SER A 73 -20.49 31.13 -3.90
C SER A 73 -19.85 30.20 -2.87
N TYR A 74 -18.62 30.52 -2.44
CA TYR A 74 -18.00 30.02 -1.20
C TYR A 74 -17.96 31.16 -0.17
N TYR A 75 -18.26 30.86 1.10
CA TYR A 75 -18.13 31.76 2.26
C TYR A 75 -16.97 31.27 3.14
N ASN A 76 -16.15 32.19 3.66
CA ASN A 76 -15.27 31.97 4.81
C ASN A 76 -15.49 33.07 5.86
N ASP A 77 -15.06 32.81 7.10
CA ASP A 77 -15.44 33.49 8.36
C ASP A 77 -15.07 34.99 8.50
N PHE A 78 -14.68 35.66 7.41
CA PHE A 78 -14.37 37.10 7.40
C PHE A 78 -15.22 37.94 6.44
N GLY A 79 -16.29 37.41 5.86
CA GLY A 79 -17.38 38.22 5.31
C GLY A 79 -17.07 39.11 4.08
N VAL A 80 -16.05 38.82 3.27
CA VAL A 80 -15.81 39.55 2.01
C VAL A 80 -15.51 38.58 0.86
N GLY A 81 -16.55 38.20 0.09
CA GLY A 81 -16.39 37.48 -1.17
C GLY A 81 -16.22 38.44 -2.36
N LYS A 82 -15.15 38.28 -3.15
CA LYS A 82 -15.07 38.83 -4.52
C LYS A 82 -15.25 37.72 -5.55
N ARG A 83 -16.19 37.91 -6.49
CA ARG A 83 -16.37 37.07 -7.68
C ARG A 83 -15.08 37.07 -8.52
N LEU A 84 -14.55 35.90 -8.82
CA LEU A 84 -13.51 35.73 -9.84
C LEU A 84 -14.18 35.70 -11.23
N GLN A 85 -13.87 36.67 -12.09
CA GLN A 85 -14.12 36.56 -13.53
C GLN A 85 -12.85 36.04 -14.23
N PRO A 86 -12.97 35.25 -15.32
CA PRO A 86 -11.81 34.74 -16.05
C PRO A 86 -10.98 35.87 -16.69
N VAL A 87 -9.64 35.71 -16.72
CA VAL A 87 -8.66 36.71 -17.20
C VAL A 87 -7.81 36.12 -18.34
N TRP A 88 -7.39 36.97 -19.28
CA TRP A 88 -6.95 36.59 -20.64
C TRP A 88 -5.66 37.32 -21.05
N PHE A 89 -4.71 36.63 -21.69
CA PHE A 89 -3.44 37.21 -22.13
C PHE A 89 -2.92 36.61 -23.45
N SER A 90 -2.35 37.45 -24.33
CA SER A 90 -1.49 37.04 -25.45
C SER A 90 -0.31 38.02 -25.63
N GLU A 91 0.75 37.59 -26.33
CA GLU A 91 2.04 38.32 -26.44
C GLU A 91 1.97 39.73 -27.04
N LYS A 92 0.87 40.10 -27.70
CA LYS A 92 0.74 41.43 -28.31
C LYS A 92 -0.20 42.39 -27.57
N HIS A 93 -0.93 41.95 -26.55
CA HIS A 93 -1.96 42.79 -25.92
C HIS A 93 -2.00 42.63 -24.38
N THR A 94 -1.72 43.73 -23.67
CA THR A 94 -1.56 43.80 -22.20
C THR A 94 -2.79 44.40 -21.47
N LYS A 95 -4.00 44.31 -22.03
CA LYS A 95 -5.23 44.82 -21.38
C LYS A 95 -6.40 43.84 -21.42
N TRP A 96 -7.24 43.91 -20.37
CA TRP A 96 -8.47 43.13 -20.14
C TRP A 96 -9.45 43.18 -21.33
N GLY A 97 -9.84 42.01 -21.88
CA GLY A 97 -11.06 41.87 -22.67
C GLY A 97 -10.94 41.70 -24.20
N GLU A 98 -9.94 41.00 -24.74
CA GLU A 98 -10.02 40.49 -26.13
C GLU A 98 -9.61 39.01 -26.27
N ASP A 99 -10.24 38.35 -27.25
CA ASP A 99 -10.48 36.91 -27.23
C ASP A 99 -9.43 36.03 -27.95
N SER A 100 -8.17 36.43 -28.23
CA SER A 100 -7.27 35.46 -28.93
C SER A 100 -5.79 35.38 -28.55
N LEU A 101 -5.29 34.13 -28.47
CA LEU A 101 -3.93 33.77 -28.04
C LEU A 101 -2.96 33.45 -29.20
N GLY A 102 -3.45 33.21 -30.42
CA GLY A 102 -2.61 32.98 -31.61
C GLY A 102 -3.30 32.19 -32.72
N THR A 103 -2.65 32.08 -33.90
CA THR A 103 -3.08 31.26 -35.04
C THR A 103 -2.41 29.87 -35.08
N LEU A 104 -2.93 28.91 -35.85
CA LEU A 104 -2.25 27.60 -36.07
C LEU A 104 -0.82 27.79 -36.58
N SER A 105 -0.60 28.75 -37.49
CA SER A 105 0.71 29.09 -38.05
C SER A 105 1.71 29.55 -36.98
N SER A 106 1.25 30.19 -35.90
CA SER A 106 2.11 30.55 -34.76
C SER A 106 2.47 29.39 -33.84
N ILE A 107 1.78 28.24 -33.94
CA ILE A 107 2.06 27.06 -33.12
C ILE A 107 2.84 25.99 -33.89
N ILE A 108 2.77 25.99 -35.23
CA ILE A 108 3.55 25.09 -36.10
C ILE A 108 5.04 25.01 -35.75
N PRO A 109 5.76 26.12 -35.43
CA PRO A 109 7.17 26.04 -35.04
C PRO A 109 7.42 25.30 -33.72
N PHE A 110 6.40 25.18 -32.87
CA PHE A 110 6.46 24.56 -31.54
C PHE A 110 5.77 23.19 -31.50
N LEU A 111 5.24 22.73 -32.65
CA LEU A 111 4.70 21.39 -32.85
C LEU A 111 5.84 20.41 -33.11
N SER A 112 6.05 19.48 -32.17
CA SER A 112 7.01 18.39 -32.33
C SER A 112 6.27 17.05 -32.19
N ARG A 113 6.39 16.19 -33.20
CA ARG A 113 5.70 14.87 -33.25
C ARG A 113 4.20 14.99 -32.97
N ASP A 114 3.55 15.96 -33.60
CA ASP A 114 2.12 16.28 -33.42
C ASP A 114 1.73 16.73 -32.00
N GLN A 115 2.66 17.01 -31.10
CA GLN A 115 2.35 17.51 -29.75
C GLN A 115 2.71 18.98 -29.60
N VAL A 116 1.89 19.72 -28.85
CA VAL A 116 2.14 21.13 -28.50
C VAL A 116 2.52 21.21 -27.03
N SER A 117 3.62 21.88 -26.71
CA SER A 117 3.97 22.20 -25.33
C SER A 117 3.79 23.70 -25.11
N LEU A 118 2.86 24.06 -24.22
CA LEU A 118 2.57 25.44 -23.87
C LEU A 118 3.31 25.79 -22.59
N SER A 119 4.08 26.87 -22.61
CA SER A 119 4.72 27.45 -21.43
C SER A 119 4.05 28.78 -21.13
N VAL A 120 3.27 28.86 -20.06
CA VAL A 120 2.58 30.10 -19.68
C VAL A 120 3.21 30.64 -18.41
N ASN A 121 3.77 31.84 -18.51
CA ASN A 121 4.30 32.55 -17.35
C ASN A 121 3.22 33.47 -16.77
N ILE A 122 2.67 33.11 -15.62
CA ILE A 122 1.63 33.87 -14.92
C ILE A 122 2.32 34.77 -13.91
N THR A 123 2.20 36.08 -14.13
CA THR A 123 2.61 37.09 -13.16
C THR A 123 1.41 37.57 -12.36
N ILE A 124 1.42 37.36 -11.05
CA ILE A 124 0.41 37.91 -10.15
C ILE A 124 0.95 39.24 -9.59
N LEU A 125 0.26 40.34 -9.91
CA LEU A 125 0.55 41.66 -9.36
C LEU A 125 -0.39 41.91 -8.19
N LYS A 126 0.15 41.89 -6.97
CA LYS A 126 -0.60 42.30 -5.79
C LYS A 126 -0.71 43.83 -5.80
N SER A 127 -1.92 44.37 -5.99
CA SER A 127 -2.18 45.78 -5.69
C SER A 127 -2.67 45.86 -4.25
N GLU A 128 -2.00 46.64 -3.41
CA GLU A 128 -2.63 47.08 -2.17
C GLU A 128 -3.87 47.89 -2.53
N VAL A 129 -5.04 47.34 -2.23
CA VAL A 129 -6.28 48.09 -2.31
C VAL A 129 -6.27 49.01 -1.10
N ASN A 130 -5.97 50.29 -1.32
CA ASN A 130 -6.22 51.34 -0.34
C ASN A 130 -7.69 51.24 0.10
N ASN A 131 -7.91 50.82 1.35
CA ASN A 131 -9.21 50.89 1.97
C ASN A 131 -9.69 52.35 1.91
N MET A 132 -10.81 52.61 1.23
CA MET A 132 -11.50 53.88 1.34
C MET A 132 -11.99 54.04 2.78
N THR A 133 -11.35 54.96 3.49
CA THR A 133 -11.80 55.74 4.65
C THR A 133 -13.16 55.37 5.23
N ALA A 134 -13.15 54.56 6.30
CA ALA A 134 -14.05 54.77 7.42
C ALA A 134 -13.39 55.81 8.35
N ALA A 135 -14.16 56.81 8.77
CA ALA A 135 -13.68 57.97 9.50
C ALA A 135 -12.86 57.61 10.74
N THR A 136 -11.77 58.36 10.96
CA THR A 136 -10.96 58.36 12.18
C THR A 136 -11.80 58.74 13.40
N PRO A 137 -11.54 58.09 14.54
CA PRO A 137 -11.23 58.83 15.75
C PRO A 137 -9.85 58.47 16.27
N THR A 138 -8.95 59.45 16.12
CA THR A 138 -7.77 59.75 16.95
C THR A 138 -6.62 58.74 17.01
N ASP A 139 -5.44 59.29 16.70
CA ASP A 139 -4.11 58.75 16.94
C ASP A 139 -3.95 58.07 18.31
N ILE A 140 -2.96 57.16 18.38
CA ILE A 140 -2.57 56.22 19.46
C ILE A 140 -3.22 54.85 19.18
N ILE A 141 -2.54 53.84 18.60
CA ILE A 141 -1.33 53.15 19.06
C ILE A 141 -0.57 52.63 17.81
N THR A 142 0.69 53.04 17.60
CA THR A 142 1.56 52.60 16.49
C THR A 142 2.27 51.27 16.74
N SER A 143 1.81 50.49 17.72
CA SER A 143 2.32 49.16 18.05
C SER A 143 1.17 48.23 18.44
N PRO A 144 1.30 46.90 18.31
CA PRO A 144 0.30 45.96 18.83
C PRO A 144 -0.03 46.33 20.29
N PRO A 145 -1.29 46.28 20.73
CA PRO A 145 -1.72 46.86 22.01
C PRO A 145 -0.97 46.28 23.23
N PHE A 146 -0.41 45.08 23.11
CA PHE A 146 0.35 44.43 24.18
C PHE A 146 1.88 44.47 24.01
N SER A 147 2.39 45.06 22.93
CA SER A 147 3.84 45.09 22.61
C SER A 147 4.72 45.67 23.73
N ARG A 148 4.23 46.64 24.49
CA ARG A 148 4.96 47.23 25.63
C ARG A 148 5.12 46.29 26.83
N TYR A 149 4.36 45.19 26.87
CA TYR A 149 4.35 44.24 27.98
C TYR A 149 5.16 42.97 27.71
N ILE A 150 5.81 42.87 26.55
CA ILE A 150 6.71 41.76 26.23
C ILE A 150 7.90 41.80 27.18
N ASP A 151 8.15 40.70 27.88
CA ASP A 151 9.26 40.59 28.85
C ASP A 151 9.27 41.74 29.89
N SER A 152 8.09 42.24 30.26
CA SER A 152 7.92 43.32 31.24
C SER A 152 7.41 42.79 32.57
N LYS A 153 7.97 43.29 33.68
CA LYS A 153 7.46 43.03 35.04
C LYS A 153 6.11 43.68 35.31
N GLU A 154 5.72 44.67 34.50
CA GLU A 154 4.47 45.40 34.67
C GLU A 154 3.28 44.47 34.35
N PHE A 155 2.42 44.22 35.34
CA PHE A 155 1.26 43.30 35.28
C PHE A 155 1.57 41.82 35.01
N SER A 156 2.86 41.45 34.96
CA SER A 156 3.26 40.06 34.84
C SER A 156 2.85 39.27 36.08
N ASP A 157 2.16 38.16 35.85
CA ASP A 157 1.70 37.19 36.85
C ASP A 157 2.43 35.84 36.73
N ILE A 158 3.44 35.78 35.86
CA ILE A 158 4.32 34.64 35.68
C ILE A 158 5.71 35.01 35.16
N SER A 159 6.73 34.30 35.63
CA SER A 159 8.09 34.37 35.12
C SER A 159 8.58 33.01 34.62
N PHE A 160 9.44 33.01 33.62
CA PHE A 160 10.04 31.80 33.04
C PHE A 160 11.54 31.83 33.23
N LYS A 161 12.07 30.84 33.94
CA LYS A 161 13.51 30.61 34.07
C LYS A 161 13.94 29.68 32.93
N VAL A 162 14.43 30.25 31.83
CA VAL A 162 14.89 29.47 30.67
C VAL A 162 16.35 29.12 30.87
N LEU A 163 16.69 27.84 30.83
CA LEU A 163 18.04 27.31 30.97
C LEU A 163 18.71 27.22 29.59
N GLY A 164 19.92 27.78 29.44
CA GLY A 164 20.71 27.65 28.23
C GLY A 164 21.32 26.24 28.07
N ASN A 165 21.74 25.91 26.84
CA ASN A 165 22.12 24.56 26.45
C ASN A 165 23.37 23.98 27.18
N ASP A 166 24.19 24.79 27.86
CA ASP A 166 25.53 24.34 28.31
C ASP A 166 25.84 24.47 29.82
N SER A 167 24.91 24.93 30.68
CA SER A 167 25.06 24.81 32.15
C SER A 167 23.82 25.27 32.92
N VAL A 168 23.56 24.65 34.08
CA VAL A 168 22.49 25.05 35.02
C VAL A 168 22.68 26.49 35.56
N GLU A 169 23.89 27.04 35.44
CA GLU A 169 24.25 28.40 35.86
C GLU A 169 23.93 29.48 34.82
N ASN A 170 23.76 29.13 33.54
CA ASN A 170 23.44 30.09 32.47
C ASN A 170 21.93 30.09 32.17
N PHE A 171 21.17 30.89 32.91
CA PHE A 171 19.72 31.03 32.72
C PHE A 171 19.29 32.49 32.52
N ARG A 172 18.26 32.71 31.72
CA ARG A 172 17.59 34.01 31.58
C ARG A 172 16.16 33.94 32.11
N ILE A 173 15.76 34.97 32.86
CA ILE A 173 14.38 35.13 33.33
C ILE A 173 13.61 35.97 32.31
N PHE A 174 12.45 35.46 31.90
CA PHE A 174 11.48 36.18 31.07
C PHE A 174 10.18 36.44 31.82
N TYR A 175 9.57 37.60 31.64
CA TYR A 175 8.28 37.94 32.27
C TYR A 175 7.12 37.78 31.28
N GLY A 176 6.05 37.13 31.71
CA GLY A 176 4.86 36.83 30.90
C GLY A 176 3.56 37.10 31.63
N HIS A 177 2.45 36.92 30.91
CA HIS A 177 1.09 37.13 31.40
C HIS A 177 0.25 35.88 31.11
N LYS A 178 -0.24 35.19 32.15
CA LYS A 178 -0.90 33.87 32.08
C LYS A 178 -2.08 33.89 31.11
N ASN A 179 -2.87 34.96 31.12
CA ASN A 179 -4.04 35.10 30.24
C ASN A 179 -3.68 35.24 28.75
N ILE A 180 -2.64 36.02 28.41
CA ILE A 180 -2.18 36.20 27.02
C ILE A 180 -1.59 34.88 26.52
N LEU A 181 -0.72 34.27 27.33
CA LEU A 181 -0.05 33.02 26.97
C LEU A 181 -1.03 31.85 26.83
N ALA A 182 -1.97 31.69 27.75
CA ALA A 182 -3.01 30.66 27.68
C ALA A 182 -3.97 30.83 26.49
N ALA A 183 -4.19 32.07 26.03
CA ALA A 183 -5.04 32.34 24.87
C ALA A 183 -4.37 31.90 23.55
N ILE A 184 -3.03 31.88 23.49
CA ILE A 184 -2.26 31.61 22.26
C ILE A 184 -1.72 30.18 22.24
N SER A 185 -1.42 29.60 23.39
CA SER A 185 -0.79 28.28 23.52
C SER A 185 -1.67 27.38 24.40
N PRO A 186 -2.16 26.26 23.86
CA PRO A 186 -2.83 25.23 24.63
C PRO A 186 -1.93 24.66 25.74
N TRP A 187 -0.62 24.55 25.51
CA TRP A 187 0.34 24.11 26.52
C TRP A 187 0.36 25.05 27.73
N PHE A 188 0.45 26.37 27.51
CA PHE A 188 0.38 27.36 28.59
C PHE A 188 -0.99 27.34 29.28
N ASN A 189 -2.08 27.16 28.53
CA ASN A 189 -3.41 27.03 29.12
C ASN A 189 -3.49 25.82 30.09
N ILE A 190 -2.97 24.67 29.68
CA ILE A 190 -2.96 23.45 30.50
C ILE A 190 -2.12 23.66 31.75
N ILE A 191 -0.88 24.15 31.62
CA ILE A 191 0.02 24.27 32.76
C ILE A 191 -0.47 25.30 33.80
N PHE A 192 -1.27 26.28 33.39
CA PHE A 192 -1.88 27.25 34.31
C PHE A 192 -3.20 26.80 34.94
N THR A 193 -3.85 25.76 34.40
CA THR A 193 -5.22 25.37 34.80
C THR A 193 -5.36 23.93 35.32
N ASN A 194 -4.35 23.07 35.15
CA ASN A 194 -4.44 21.64 35.46
C ASN A 194 -4.44 21.27 36.96
N GLY A 195 -4.33 22.24 37.87
CA GLY A 195 -4.33 21.99 39.32
C GLY A 195 -3.06 21.33 39.87
N MET A 196 -2.02 21.17 39.04
CA MET A 196 -0.71 20.63 39.44
C MET A 196 0.16 21.72 40.08
N LYS A 197 1.34 21.35 40.59
CA LYS A 197 2.26 22.25 41.30
C LYS A 197 2.57 23.52 40.50
N GLU A 198 2.77 23.38 39.19
CA GLU A 198 3.09 24.44 38.24
C GLU A 198 1.95 25.46 38.08
N SER A 199 0.69 25.02 38.26
CA SER A 199 -0.48 25.92 38.24
C SER A 199 -0.55 26.83 39.46
N LEU A 200 0.10 26.42 40.57
CA LEU A 200 0.18 27.17 41.83
C LEU A 200 1.45 28.03 41.94
N GLU A 201 2.40 27.85 41.02
CA GLU A 201 3.64 28.61 40.97
C GLU A 201 3.53 29.82 40.01
N ASN A 202 4.31 30.87 40.31
CA ASN A 202 4.44 32.06 39.46
C ASN A 202 5.83 32.14 38.79
N GLU A 203 6.61 31.08 38.90
CA GLU A 203 7.90 30.90 38.21
C GLU A 203 7.94 29.48 37.63
N ILE A 204 8.19 29.34 36.32
CA ILE A 204 8.30 28.04 35.63
C ILE A 204 9.69 27.91 35.03
N THR A 205 10.34 26.76 35.21
CA THR A 205 11.64 26.47 34.59
C THR A 205 11.45 25.80 33.24
N ILE A 206 12.13 26.31 32.21
CA ILE A 206 12.11 25.78 30.84
C ILE A 206 13.54 25.36 30.48
N SER A 207 13.75 24.07 30.26
CA SER A 207 14.99 23.52 29.67
C SER A 207 14.90 23.47 28.15
N ASP A 208 15.99 23.17 27.43
CA ASP A 208 16.01 22.73 26.02
C ASP A 208 15.39 23.69 24.98
N VAL A 209 15.40 25.01 25.26
CA VAL A 209 15.02 26.06 24.29
C VAL A 209 16.00 27.22 24.43
N ASN A 210 16.56 27.68 23.31
CA ASN A 210 17.45 28.83 23.30
C ASN A 210 16.73 30.10 23.81
N HIS A 211 17.42 30.93 24.58
CA HIS A 211 16.90 32.20 25.10
C HIS A 211 16.30 33.10 24.00
N ASP A 212 16.94 33.16 22.83
CA ASP A 212 16.49 34.00 21.71
C ASP A 212 15.20 33.45 21.07
N ILE A 213 15.17 32.15 20.81
CA ILE A 213 13.99 31.42 20.29
C ILE A 213 12.80 31.57 21.23
N PHE A 214 13.03 31.40 22.54
CA PHE A 214 11.98 31.60 23.54
C PHE A 214 11.48 33.05 23.56
N TYR A 215 12.38 34.03 23.42
CA TYR A 215 11.99 35.44 23.35
C TYR A 215 11.16 35.75 22.09
N ARG A 216 11.53 35.22 20.92
CA ARG A 216 10.77 35.38 19.66
C ARG A 216 9.38 34.76 19.76
N LEU A 217 9.28 33.58 20.37
CA LEU A 217 8.00 32.92 20.67
C LEU A 217 7.15 33.76 21.63
N LEU A 218 7.75 34.28 22.70
CA LEU A 218 7.08 35.16 23.64
C LEU A 218 6.61 36.45 22.93
N LYS A 219 7.45 37.06 22.10
CA LYS A 219 7.10 38.23 21.28
C LYS A 219 5.93 37.94 20.35
N TYR A 220 5.86 36.74 19.75
CA TYR A 220 4.72 36.32 18.93
C TYR A 220 3.41 36.34 19.73
N CYS A 221 3.39 35.82 20.96
CA CYS A 221 2.17 35.80 21.79
C CYS A 221 1.56 37.20 22.03
N TYR A 222 2.37 38.27 21.94
CA TYR A 222 1.94 39.64 22.20
C TYR A 222 1.72 40.46 20.92
N THR A 223 2.30 40.03 19.80
CA THR A 223 2.36 40.83 18.58
C THR A 223 1.81 40.14 17.34
N PHE A 224 1.66 38.81 17.39
CA PHE A 224 1.37 37.93 16.25
C PHE A 224 2.38 38.06 15.09
N LYS A 225 3.59 38.58 15.36
CA LYS A 225 4.68 38.67 14.38
C LYS A 225 5.68 37.57 14.63
N ILE A 226 6.04 36.86 13.58
CA ILE A 226 7.02 35.78 13.57
C ILE A 226 8.21 36.29 12.77
N ASP A 227 9.40 36.19 13.36
CA ASP A 227 10.65 36.52 12.71
C ASP A 227 11.44 35.19 12.60
N ILE A 228 11.70 34.74 11.38
CA ILE A 228 12.54 33.58 11.06
C ILE A 228 13.61 34.08 10.11
N ASP A 229 14.87 34.04 10.54
CA ASP A 229 15.98 34.66 9.81
C ASP A 229 16.61 33.69 8.79
N ASP A 230 16.76 32.42 9.16
CA ASP A 230 17.41 31.39 8.37
C ASP A 230 16.85 29.98 8.66
N ILE A 231 17.44 28.95 8.05
CA ILE A 231 17.01 27.55 8.16
C ILE A 231 17.21 27.00 9.58
N ASP A 232 18.32 27.34 10.25
CA ASP A 232 18.61 26.86 11.60
C ASP A 232 17.62 27.46 12.60
N ASP A 233 17.31 28.75 12.43
CA ASP A 233 16.25 29.45 13.17
C ASP A 233 14.88 28.81 12.91
N ALA A 234 14.57 28.43 11.66
CA ALA A 234 13.33 27.72 11.33
C ALA A 234 13.21 26.36 12.03
N TYR A 235 14.31 25.60 12.14
CA TYR A 235 14.32 24.33 12.89
C TYR A 235 14.09 24.51 14.39
N GLU A 236 14.81 25.45 15.00
CA GLU A 236 14.66 25.71 16.44
C GLU A 236 13.29 26.32 16.77
N MET A 237 12.75 27.19 15.91
CA MET A 237 11.39 27.72 16.03
C MET A 237 10.32 26.64 15.85
N LEU A 238 10.51 25.69 14.93
CA LEU A 238 9.63 24.52 14.78
C LEU A 238 9.63 23.67 16.05
N LYS A 239 10.81 23.32 16.56
CA LYS A 239 10.97 22.53 17.80
C LYS A 239 10.33 23.21 19.00
N ALA A 240 10.55 24.51 19.17
CA ALA A 240 9.97 25.28 20.27
C ALA A 240 8.45 25.41 20.11
N SER A 241 7.96 25.74 18.93
CA SER A 241 6.52 25.93 18.68
C SER A 241 5.72 24.63 18.81
N ASP A 242 6.29 23.49 18.44
CA ASP A 242 5.66 22.19 18.68
C ASP A 242 5.55 21.90 20.18
N ARG A 243 6.65 22.07 20.93
CA ARG A 243 6.68 21.89 22.39
C ARG A 243 5.65 22.74 23.11
N PHE A 244 5.56 24.02 22.76
CA PHE A 244 4.60 24.95 23.35
C PHE A 244 3.24 24.96 22.63
N GLN A 245 3.03 24.07 21.66
CA GLN A 245 1.77 23.89 20.92
C GLN A 245 1.25 25.18 20.26
N ILE A 246 2.14 25.98 19.65
CA ILE A 246 1.77 27.22 18.94
C ILE A 246 1.73 26.95 17.43
N SER A 247 0.57 26.51 16.95
CA SER A 247 0.38 26.01 15.58
C SER A 247 0.77 26.99 14.48
N ASN A 248 0.56 28.30 14.68
CA ASN A 248 0.89 29.31 13.67
C ASN A 248 2.39 29.46 13.47
N ILE A 249 3.19 29.42 14.54
CA ILE A 249 4.66 29.45 14.44
C ILE A 249 5.16 28.17 13.80
N ARG A 250 4.58 27.03 14.18
CA ARG A 250 4.89 25.72 13.60
C ARG A 250 4.67 25.71 12.08
N GLU A 251 3.51 26.15 11.61
CA GLU A 251 3.21 26.19 10.17
C GLU A 251 4.09 27.20 9.43
N GLU A 252 4.38 28.36 10.02
CA GLU A 252 5.27 29.35 9.42
C GLU A 252 6.71 28.84 9.27
N SER A 253 7.21 28.12 10.27
CA SER A 253 8.52 27.48 10.24
C SER A 253 8.57 26.40 9.14
N LEU A 254 7.56 25.54 9.06
CA LEU A 254 7.45 24.54 8.00
C LEU A 254 7.29 25.18 6.61
N ARG A 255 6.61 26.32 6.51
CA ARG A 255 6.47 27.08 5.27
C ARG A 255 7.81 27.64 4.82
N PHE A 256 8.60 28.20 5.73
CA PHE A 256 9.95 28.68 5.46
C PHE A 256 10.85 27.54 4.95
N LEU A 257 10.88 26.41 5.66
CA LEU A 257 11.67 25.22 5.25
C LEU A 257 11.30 24.73 3.84
N ARG A 258 10.01 24.70 3.49
CA ARG A 258 9.59 24.31 2.12
C ARG A 258 10.02 25.31 1.04
N GLN A 259 10.14 26.59 1.37
CA GLN A 259 10.54 27.64 0.41
C GLN A 259 12.04 27.60 0.12
N GLU A 260 12.83 27.24 1.13
CA GLU A 260 14.29 27.17 1.03
C GLU A 260 14.81 25.79 0.59
N LEU A 261 13.91 24.86 0.21
CA LEU A 261 14.26 23.48 -0.18
C LEU A 261 15.19 23.45 -1.42
N ASN A 262 16.32 22.76 -1.29
CA ASN A 262 17.32 22.59 -2.35
C ASN A 262 18.14 21.29 -2.16
N GLU A 263 19.09 21.01 -3.07
CA GLU A 263 19.92 19.80 -3.06
C GLU A 263 20.79 19.65 -1.79
N ASP A 264 21.17 20.76 -1.13
CA ASP A 264 22.03 20.75 0.07
C ASP A 264 21.25 20.37 1.34
N ASN A 265 19.99 20.77 1.45
CA ASN A 265 19.23 20.71 2.71
C ASN A 265 18.02 19.77 2.70
N ILE A 266 17.66 19.19 1.54
CA ILE A 266 16.47 18.34 1.41
C ILE A 266 16.42 17.20 2.44
N TRP A 267 17.53 16.52 2.68
CA TRP A 267 17.55 15.35 3.56
C TRP A 267 17.29 15.70 5.02
N ASP A 268 17.81 16.83 5.48
CA ASP A 268 17.58 17.32 6.85
C ASP A 268 16.15 17.85 7.01
N ILE A 269 15.63 18.55 5.99
CA ILE A 269 14.25 19.05 6.00
C ILE A 269 13.28 17.88 6.01
N TRP A 270 13.58 16.83 5.24
CA TRP A 270 12.77 15.62 5.20
C TRP A 270 12.83 14.86 6.53
N GLU A 271 14.02 14.67 7.11
CA GLU A 271 14.18 14.06 8.43
C GLU A 271 13.38 14.82 9.49
N CYS A 272 13.52 16.14 9.52
CA CYS A 272 12.78 16.97 10.46
C CYS A 272 11.27 16.87 10.25
N ALA A 273 10.81 16.95 9.00
CA ALA A 273 9.39 16.82 8.68
C ALA A 273 8.83 15.46 9.11
N ASP A 274 9.58 14.39 8.93
CA ASP A 274 9.22 13.04 9.36
C ASP A 274 9.21 12.92 10.90
N MET A 275 10.22 13.46 11.59
CA MET A 275 10.29 13.49 13.05
C MET A 275 9.07 14.17 13.70
N TYR A 276 8.59 15.26 13.10
CA TYR A 276 7.46 16.04 13.60
C TYR A 276 6.11 15.68 12.96
N GLY A 277 6.03 14.65 12.10
CA GLY A 277 4.78 14.21 11.46
C GLY A 277 4.16 15.22 10.48
N CYS A 278 4.99 15.92 9.70
CA CYS A 278 4.60 17.02 8.83
C CYS A 278 4.35 16.57 7.38
N GLU A 279 3.21 15.93 7.11
CA GLU A 279 2.88 15.33 5.81
C GLU A 279 3.04 16.28 4.60
N LYS A 280 2.63 17.55 4.72
CA LYS A 280 2.74 18.52 3.61
C LYS A 280 4.21 18.77 3.21
N THR A 281 5.11 18.85 4.19
CA THR A 281 6.55 19.05 3.94
C THR A 281 7.19 17.76 3.43
N ILE A 282 6.81 16.60 3.97
CA ILE A 282 7.23 15.27 3.46
C ILE A 282 6.86 15.13 1.97
N ASN A 283 5.62 15.45 1.60
CA ASN A 283 5.16 15.37 0.21
C ASN A 283 5.89 16.36 -0.71
N THR A 284 6.28 17.53 -0.18
CA THR A 284 7.10 18.51 -0.91
C THR A 284 8.50 17.96 -1.17
N CYS A 285 9.14 17.36 -0.16
CA CYS A 285 10.46 16.73 -0.31
C CYS A 285 10.40 15.53 -1.27
N ASN A 286 9.36 14.70 -1.17
CA ASN A 286 9.12 13.59 -2.09
C ASN A 286 8.96 14.07 -3.54
N SER A 287 8.13 15.11 -3.76
CA SER A 287 7.92 15.68 -5.09
C SER A 287 9.19 16.31 -5.68
N TYR A 288 10.04 16.91 -4.85
CA TYR A 288 11.34 17.41 -5.28
C TYR A 288 12.26 16.25 -5.65
N ALA A 289 12.34 15.23 -4.79
CA ALA A 289 13.19 14.07 -5.00
C ALA A 289 12.77 13.22 -6.21
N SER A 290 11.48 13.06 -6.49
CA SER A 290 11.00 12.30 -7.65
C SER A 290 11.43 12.89 -9.00
N VAL A 291 11.72 14.19 -9.04
CA VAL A 291 12.22 14.90 -10.23
C VAL A 291 13.73 14.90 -10.27
N GLU A 292 14.40 15.17 -9.14
CA GLU A 292 15.86 15.41 -9.09
C GLU A 292 16.68 14.22 -8.57
N MET A 293 16.08 13.04 -8.41
CA MET A 293 16.71 11.88 -7.74
C MET A 293 18.11 11.56 -8.28
N LYS A 294 18.32 11.62 -9.60
CA LYS A 294 19.64 11.34 -10.22
C LYS A 294 20.73 12.33 -9.80
N ALA A 295 20.38 13.61 -9.71
CA ALA A 295 21.28 14.65 -9.20
C ALA A 295 21.52 14.45 -7.71
N LEU A 296 20.44 14.20 -6.95
CA LEU A 296 20.45 14.02 -5.52
C LEU A 296 21.33 12.85 -5.03
N ILE A 297 21.24 11.67 -5.64
CA ILE A 297 22.10 10.52 -5.25
C ILE A 297 23.58 10.72 -5.58
N SER A 298 23.88 11.66 -6.49
CA SER A 298 25.24 12.04 -6.88
C SER A 298 25.75 13.24 -6.08
N HIS A 299 24.86 13.96 -5.40
CA HIS A 299 25.17 15.16 -4.64
C HIS A 299 25.81 14.81 -3.27
N PRO A 300 26.79 15.57 -2.77
CA PRO A 300 27.44 15.29 -1.48
C PRO A 300 26.48 15.18 -0.29
N SER A 301 25.32 15.86 -0.36
CA SER A 301 24.29 15.83 0.69
C SER A 301 23.74 14.41 0.94
N TRP A 302 23.73 13.53 -0.08
CA TRP A 302 23.29 12.13 0.05
C TRP A 302 24.04 11.36 1.14
N LEU A 303 25.34 11.64 1.30
CA LEU A 303 26.17 10.97 2.31
C LEU A 303 25.76 11.32 3.73
N TYR A 304 25.05 12.44 3.94
CA TYR A 304 24.57 12.88 5.24
C TYR A 304 23.15 12.42 5.54
N ALA A 305 22.42 11.93 4.54
CA ALA A 305 21.04 11.47 4.72
C ALA A 305 20.97 10.32 5.75
N GLN A 306 19.95 10.38 6.60
CA GLN A 306 19.70 9.35 7.60
C GLN A 306 19.13 8.07 6.97
N PRO A 307 19.35 6.90 7.60
CA PRO A 307 18.85 5.62 7.09
C PRO A 307 17.36 5.63 6.74
N ARG A 308 16.53 6.25 7.60
CA ARG A 308 15.08 6.31 7.40
C ARG A 308 14.69 7.16 6.18
N VAL A 309 15.34 8.30 5.98
CA VAL A 309 15.08 9.18 4.84
C VAL A 309 15.58 8.56 3.53
N ILE A 310 16.73 7.90 3.54
CA ILE A 310 17.23 7.13 2.38
C ILE A 310 16.22 6.06 1.98
N LYS A 311 15.71 5.31 2.95
CA LYS A 311 14.68 4.31 2.70
C LYS A 311 13.44 4.92 2.04
N MET A 312 12.91 6.00 2.61
CA MET A 312 11.76 6.72 2.04
C MET A 312 12.04 7.25 0.62
N ALA A 313 13.27 7.68 0.33
CA ALA A 313 13.68 8.16 -0.97
C ALA A 313 13.76 7.03 -2.02
N LEU A 314 14.19 5.83 -1.62
CA LEU A 314 14.24 4.65 -2.50
C LEU A 314 12.86 4.05 -2.77
N GLU A 315 11.87 4.32 -1.92
CA GLU A 315 10.48 3.88 -2.08
C GLU A 315 9.66 4.76 -3.05
N ILE A 316 10.25 5.82 -3.60
CA ILE A 316 9.60 6.64 -4.63
C ILE A 316 9.42 5.80 -5.90
N GLY A 317 8.17 5.58 -6.31
CA GLY A 317 7.83 4.76 -7.49
C GLY A 317 7.51 5.54 -8.78
N GLU A 318 7.40 6.87 -8.70
CA GLU A 318 7.03 7.75 -9.82
C GLU A 318 8.12 8.81 -10.04
N GLY A 319 8.39 9.19 -11.30
CA GLY A 319 9.37 10.23 -11.65
C GLY A 319 10.50 9.78 -12.58
N ASP A 320 11.49 10.64 -12.82
CA ASP A 320 12.68 10.30 -13.62
C ASP A 320 13.76 9.64 -12.75
N LEU A 321 13.45 8.42 -12.30
CA LEU A 321 14.26 7.72 -11.30
C LEU A 321 15.56 7.12 -11.90
N PRO A 322 16.65 7.01 -11.11
CA PRO A 322 17.88 6.33 -11.51
C PRO A 322 17.65 4.83 -11.72
N ALA A 323 18.53 4.18 -12.46
CA ALA A 323 18.50 2.73 -12.56
C ALA A 323 18.81 2.09 -11.20
N GLU A 324 18.27 0.89 -10.91
CA GLU A 324 18.53 0.18 -9.64
C GLU A 324 20.03 -0.03 -9.38
N THR A 325 20.82 -0.20 -10.44
CA THR A 325 22.29 -0.30 -10.32
C THR A 325 22.96 0.99 -9.85
N GLU A 326 22.36 2.16 -10.11
CA GLU A 326 22.84 3.47 -9.66
C GLU A 326 22.44 3.72 -8.22
N LEU A 327 21.18 3.40 -7.86
CA LEU A 327 20.69 3.44 -6.48
C LEU A 327 21.54 2.55 -5.56
N TYR A 328 21.83 1.31 -5.99
CA TYR A 328 22.70 0.40 -5.26
C TYR A 328 24.10 0.97 -5.02
N LYS A 329 24.71 1.58 -6.05
CA LYS A 329 26.03 2.22 -5.92
C LYS A 329 25.99 3.39 -4.93
N ALA A 330 24.95 4.21 -4.98
CA ALA A 330 24.78 5.35 -4.09
C ALA A 330 24.62 4.90 -2.63
N VAL A 331 23.82 3.86 -2.37
CA VAL A 331 23.67 3.26 -1.03
C VAL A 331 24.99 2.65 -0.55
N LEU A 332 25.71 1.94 -1.43
CA LEU A 332 26.99 1.35 -1.09
C LEU A 332 28.05 2.41 -0.74
N LEU A 333 28.06 3.53 -1.46
CA LEU A 333 28.92 4.67 -1.17
C LEU A 333 28.58 5.30 0.19
N TRP A 334 27.29 5.52 0.46
CA TRP A 334 26.79 6.01 1.74
C TRP A 334 27.21 5.11 2.93
N ALA A 335 27.15 3.79 2.74
CA ALA A 335 27.56 2.82 3.75
C ALA A 335 29.07 2.81 3.97
N LYS A 336 29.87 2.68 2.91
CA LYS A 336 31.35 2.63 2.99
C LYS A 336 31.93 3.87 3.67
N GLN A 337 31.35 5.04 3.39
CA GLN A 337 31.76 6.30 4.02
C GLN A 337 31.57 6.31 5.55
N ARG A 338 30.63 5.54 6.09
CA ARG A 338 30.41 5.36 7.53
C ARG A 338 31.35 4.30 8.13
N LEU A 339 31.70 3.25 7.38
CA LEU A 339 32.70 2.26 7.79
C LEU A 339 34.11 2.85 7.92
N ASP A 340 34.57 3.62 6.93
CA ASP A 340 35.91 4.20 6.92
C ASP A 340 36.16 5.12 8.12
N LYS A 341 35.12 5.78 8.65
CA LYS A 341 35.21 6.59 9.87
C LYS A 341 35.32 5.74 11.14
N ILE A 342 34.79 4.52 11.16
CA ILE A 342 34.92 3.60 12.29
C ILE A 342 36.36 3.02 12.31
N THR A 343 36.94 2.73 11.14
CA THR A 343 38.32 2.20 11.04
C THR A 343 39.38 3.22 11.48
N ILE A 344 39.11 4.52 11.32
CA ILE A 344 39.99 5.60 11.79
C ILE A 344 39.92 5.79 13.32
N ILE A 345 38.87 5.31 13.98
CA ILE A 345 38.68 5.49 15.44
C ILE A 345 39.30 4.33 16.23
N ASP A 346 39.48 3.14 15.63
CA ASP A 346 39.88 1.92 16.36
C ASP A 346 41.40 1.60 16.30
N ASP A 347 42.18 2.26 15.43
CA ASP A 347 43.64 2.08 15.37
C ASP A 347 44.41 3.28 15.94
N THR A 348 44.87 3.12 17.19
CA THR A 348 46.07 3.74 17.82
C THR A 348 46.02 5.26 18.12
N LYS A 349 45.84 5.65 19.39
CA LYS A 349 46.96 5.99 20.29
C LYS A 349 48.31 5.43 19.80
N GLU A 350 49.22 6.34 19.45
CA GLU A 350 50.61 6.12 18.96
C GLU A 350 50.77 5.91 17.44
N ASP A 351 50.77 7.01 16.67
CA ASP A 351 51.77 7.35 15.63
C ASP A 351 51.21 8.35 14.60
N VAL A 352 51.13 9.63 14.98
CA VAL A 352 50.57 10.73 14.14
C VAL A 352 51.59 11.34 13.15
N GLU A 353 52.83 10.84 13.05
CA GLU A 353 53.88 11.57 12.31
C GLU A 353 54.28 11.04 10.93
N LYS A 354 53.53 10.12 10.29
CA LYS A 354 53.98 9.52 9.01
C LYS A 354 53.02 9.45 7.82
N LEU A 355 51.81 10.00 7.89
CA LEU A 355 50.89 10.00 6.74
C LEU A 355 50.46 11.41 6.33
N SER A 356 51.43 12.31 6.28
CA SER A 356 51.43 13.49 5.41
C SER A 356 52.18 13.10 4.14
N MET A 357 51.51 12.45 3.20
CA MET A 357 51.80 12.45 1.75
C MET A 357 50.88 11.43 1.06
N THR A 358 50.48 11.75 -0.18
CA THR A 358 49.71 10.93 -1.14
C THR A 358 48.18 10.93 -1.03
N ARG A 359 47.56 12.12 -1.03
CA ARG A 359 46.15 12.33 -1.46
C ARG A 359 46.00 12.43 -3.00
N THR A 360 47.11 12.41 -3.75
CA THR A 360 47.11 12.72 -5.20
C THR A 360 47.29 11.50 -6.11
N GLN A 361 47.40 10.27 -5.58
CA GLN A 361 47.67 9.07 -6.41
C GLN A 361 46.48 8.10 -6.56
N LEU A 362 45.35 8.32 -5.88
CA LEU A 362 44.18 7.44 -5.99
C LEU A 362 43.13 7.87 -7.02
N LEU A 363 43.31 9.03 -7.67
CA LEU A 363 42.42 9.53 -8.73
C LEU A 363 42.87 9.16 -10.16
N ALA A 364 43.86 8.29 -10.33
CA ALA A 364 44.34 7.84 -11.63
C ALA A 364 44.38 6.31 -11.73
N SER A 365 43.21 5.67 -11.87
CA SER A 365 43.14 4.30 -12.42
C SER A 365 41.83 3.94 -13.11
N VAL A 366 40.89 4.88 -13.33
CA VAL A 366 39.73 4.63 -14.21
C VAL A 366 39.46 5.90 -15.00
N VAL A 367 40.08 6.02 -16.17
CA VAL A 367 39.54 6.55 -17.45
C VAL A 367 40.74 6.70 -18.39
N ASP A 368 40.83 5.82 -19.39
CA ASP A 368 41.72 5.99 -20.55
C ASP A 368 41.17 7.10 -21.46
N VAL A 369 41.82 8.26 -21.52
CA VAL A 369 41.89 9.09 -22.75
C VAL A 369 43.21 9.88 -22.76
N GLU A 370 44.01 9.72 -23.81
CA GLU A 370 45.29 10.41 -24.05
C GLU A 370 45.15 11.92 -24.38
N PRO A 371 46.24 12.72 -24.24
CA PRO A 371 46.17 14.14 -23.91
C PRO A 371 46.52 15.10 -25.07
N LEU A 372 46.09 16.36 -24.96
CA LEU A 372 46.70 17.49 -25.67
C LEU A 372 47.02 18.64 -24.70
N ALA A 373 48.24 19.14 -24.86
CA ALA A 373 49.03 19.94 -23.93
C ALA A 373 48.57 21.40 -23.76
N ILE A 374 48.81 21.96 -22.56
CA ILE A 374 49.03 23.40 -22.38
C ILE A 374 50.21 23.63 -21.43
N SER A 375 51.11 24.50 -21.88
CA SER A 375 52.40 24.88 -21.31
C SER A 375 52.27 26.01 -20.27
N SER A 376 53.01 25.89 -19.15
CA SER A 376 53.84 26.88 -18.41
C SER A 376 53.36 28.36 -18.30
N ALA A 377 53.51 29.12 -17.22
CA ALA A 377 54.61 29.28 -16.25
C ALA A 377 54.14 30.24 -15.12
N VAL A 378 54.46 30.00 -13.83
CA VAL A 378 55.51 30.61 -12.97
C VAL A 378 55.35 32.12 -12.66
N VAL A 379 55.34 32.49 -11.35
CA VAL A 379 56.27 33.41 -10.62
C VAL A 379 55.57 34.07 -9.41
N GLU A 380 56.08 33.74 -8.22
CA GLU A 380 56.05 34.47 -6.92
C GLU A 380 57.32 35.38 -6.81
N PRO A 381 57.60 36.16 -5.73
CA PRO A 381 56.76 36.96 -4.82
C PRO A 381 57.40 38.34 -4.44
N ASP A 382 56.77 39.02 -3.46
CA ASP A 382 57.34 39.84 -2.36
C ASP A 382 57.63 41.37 -2.44
N ASP A 383 57.38 41.95 -1.24
CA ASP A 383 57.84 43.19 -0.58
C ASP A 383 57.09 44.53 -0.81
N ASP A 384 56.30 44.96 0.20
CA ASP A 384 56.73 45.94 1.21
C ASP A 384 55.55 46.42 2.11
N ASP A 385 55.85 46.52 3.42
CA ASP A 385 54.97 46.95 4.51
C ASP A 385 54.83 48.49 4.65
N GLU A 386 53.75 48.86 5.36
CA GLU A 386 53.58 50.00 6.30
C GLU A 386 52.59 51.14 5.98
N GLU A 387 51.56 51.14 6.84
CA GLU A 387 50.80 52.24 7.45
C GLU A 387 49.44 52.72 6.90
N GLU A 388 48.51 52.82 7.87
CA GLU A 388 47.14 53.40 7.86
C GLU A 388 46.04 52.54 7.18
N GLN A 389 45.11 51.87 7.86
CA GLN A 389 44.22 52.37 8.90
C GLN A 389 43.47 51.22 9.62
N LYS A 390 43.41 51.33 10.95
CA LYS A 390 42.50 50.62 11.85
C LYS A 390 41.03 50.86 11.44
N HIS A 391 40.36 49.88 10.84
CA HIS A 391 38.94 49.52 11.03
C HIS A 391 38.50 48.47 9.99
N SER A 392 38.81 47.18 10.19
CA SER A 392 38.18 46.08 9.41
C SER A 392 38.35 44.66 9.98
N LEU A 393 38.74 44.48 11.24
CA LEU A 393 38.64 43.17 11.89
C LEU A 393 37.23 43.02 12.47
N ASP A 394 36.31 42.43 11.68
CA ASP A 394 35.14 41.64 12.13
C ASP A 394 34.21 41.21 10.96
N ARG A 395 34.68 41.23 9.70
CA ARG A 395 33.86 40.80 8.54
C ARG A 395 34.58 39.87 7.57
N GLU A 396 35.19 38.82 8.12
CA GLU A 396 35.74 37.71 7.33
C GLU A 396 35.38 36.35 7.95
N VAL A 397 34.14 36.20 8.45
CA VAL A 397 33.66 34.95 9.09
C VAL A 397 32.48 34.29 8.34
N HIS A 398 31.96 34.83 7.24
CA HIS A 398 30.72 34.30 6.62
C HIS A 398 30.82 33.86 5.15
N VAL A 399 31.98 33.37 4.69
CA VAL A 399 32.09 32.75 3.35
C VAL A 399 32.65 31.31 3.39
N THR A 400 32.78 30.68 4.56
CA THR A 400 33.24 29.28 4.69
C THR A 400 32.51 28.51 5.80
N GLN A 401 31.23 28.21 5.59
CA GLN A 401 30.48 27.32 6.49
C GLN A 401 29.75 26.15 5.79
N VAL A 402 30.15 25.74 4.60
CA VAL A 402 29.54 24.59 3.89
C VAL A 402 30.33 23.28 4.04
N THR A 403 31.43 23.20 4.80
CA THR A 403 32.30 21.98 4.79
C THR A 403 32.72 21.40 6.14
N ASN A 404 32.04 21.70 7.24
CA ASN A 404 32.31 21.09 8.57
C ASN A 404 31.18 20.20 9.10
N ARG A 405 30.38 19.55 8.24
CA ARG A 405 29.44 18.52 8.70
C ARG A 405 30.18 17.20 8.93
N VAL A 406 30.16 16.72 10.16
CA VAL A 406 30.70 15.40 10.52
C VAL A 406 29.59 14.37 10.29
N ILE A 407 29.74 13.50 9.28
CA ILE A 407 28.91 12.28 9.18
C ILE A 407 29.00 11.53 10.51
N ALA A 408 27.87 11.41 11.20
CA ALA A 408 27.77 10.69 12.46
C ALA A 408 28.16 9.23 12.23
N PRO A 409 29.16 8.69 12.95
CA PRO A 409 29.47 7.28 12.87
C PRO A 409 28.28 6.49 13.41
N LEU A 410 27.92 5.42 12.71
CA LEU A 410 27.04 4.39 13.25
C LEU A 410 27.93 3.27 13.79
N GLU A 411 27.54 2.65 14.90
CA GLU A 411 28.23 1.43 15.33
C GLU A 411 28.15 0.39 14.20
N PRO A 412 29.18 -0.46 14.01
CA PRO A 412 29.20 -1.45 12.92
C PRO A 412 27.93 -2.29 12.84
N HIS A 413 27.38 -2.66 14.00
CA HIS A 413 26.15 -3.43 14.10
C HIS A 413 24.91 -2.64 13.63
N ASP A 414 24.78 -1.38 14.04
CA ASP A 414 23.67 -0.52 13.62
C ASP A 414 23.74 -0.21 12.13
N LEU A 415 24.94 0.00 11.60
CA LEU A 415 25.16 0.20 10.16
C LEU A 415 24.73 -1.04 9.36
N GLU A 416 25.05 -2.24 9.85
CA GLU A 416 24.64 -3.50 9.21
C GLU A 416 23.11 -3.65 9.19
N ILE A 417 22.43 -3.38 10.32
CA ILE A 417 20.96 -3.41 10.43
C ILE A 417 20.32 -2.41 9.47
N HIS A 418 20.81 -1.16 9.48
CA HIS A 418 20.28 -0.11 8.61
C HIS A 418 20.52 -0.40 7.14
N LEU A 419 21.71 -0.87 6.77
CA LEU A 419 22.05 -1.22 5.40
C LEU A 419 21.21 -2.41 4.91
N ALA A 420 21.00 -3.44 5.74
CA ALA A 420 20.09 -4.54 5.41
C ALA A 420 18.66 -4.05 5.12
N SER A 421 18.17 -3.09 5.91
CA SER A 421 16.83 -2.50 5.74
C SER A 421 16.72 -1.62 4.49
N ILE A 422 17.77 -0.87 4.15
CA ILE A 422 17.83 -0.01 2.96
C ILE A 422 17.94 -0.84 1.68
N LEU A 423 18.77 -1.88 1.68
CA LEU A 423 18.96 -2.75 0.50
C LEU A 423 17.66 -3.47 0.12
N GLN A 424 16.78 -3.79 1.08
CA GLN A 424 15.46 -4.35 0.78
C GLN A 424 14.56 -3.43 -0.06
N SER A 425 14.81 -2.12 -0.06
CA SER A 425 14.07 -1.16 -0.90
C SER A 425 14.62 -1.06 -2.32
N ILE A 426 15.71 -1.76 -2.64
CA ILE A 426 16.28 -1.81 -4.00
C ILE A 426 15.76 -3.04 -4.73
N ARG A 427 15.32 -2.87 -5.98
CA ARG A 427 14.73 -3.96 -6.78
C ARG A 427 15.81 -4.75 -7.51
N PHE A 428 16.50 -5.65 -6.80
CA PHE A 428 17.53 -6.54 -7.36
C PHE A 428 17.12 -7.27 -8.65
N PRO A 429 15.88 -7.77 -8.83
CA PRO A 429 15.45 -8.41 -10.08
C PRO A 429 15.52 -7.53 -11.33
N MET A 430 15.56 -6.21 -11.18
CA MET A 430 15.68 -5.25 -12.29
C MET A 430 17.14 -4.95 -12.66
N MET A 431 18.11 -5.47 -11.89
CA MET A 431 19.53 -5.29 -12.22
C MET A 431 19.99 -6.34 -13.24
N PRO A 432 20.97 -6.03 -14.11
CA PRO A 432 21.50 -7.03 -15.03
C PRO A 432 22.15 -8.21 -14.28
N PRO A 433 21.99 -9.48 -14.72
CA PRO A 433 22.61 -10.65 -14.08
C PRO A 433 24.12 -10.54 -13.93
N ALA A 434 24.78 -9.92 -14.92
CA ALA A 434 26.22 -9.67 -14.88
C ALA A 434 26.61 -8.66 -13.78
N PHE A 435 25.72 -7.73 -13.42
CA PHE A 435 25.94 -6.81 -12.31
C PHE A 435 25.76 -7.53 -10.97
N LEU A 436 24.71 -8.34 -10.83
CA LEU A 436 24.48 -9.17 -9.64
C LEU A 436 25.69 -10.07 -9.35
N ALA A 437 26.18 -10.82 -10.34
CA ALA A 437 27.30 -11.74 -10.17
C ALA A 437 28.65 -11.03 -9.96
N ASN A 438 28.97 -10.03 -10.79
CA ASN A 438 30.31 -9.46 -10.80
C ASN A 438 30.50 -8.26 -9.86
N LYS A 439 29.42 -7.73 -9.27
CA LYS A 439 29.49 -6.58 -8.34
C LYS A 439 28.91 -6.88 -6.98
N ILE A 440 27.76 -7.55 -6.90
CA ILE A 440 27.08 -7.77 -5.63
C ILE A 440 27.57 -9.07 -4.98
N GLU A 441 27.49 -10.19 -5.68
CA GLU A 441 27.91 -11.50 -5.18
C GLU A 441 29.41 -11.57 -4.88
N SER A 442 30.21 -10.78 -5.60
CA SER A 442 31.65 -10.66 -5.36
C SER A 442 32.02 -9.79 -4.15
N ASP A 443 31.12 -8.93 -3.66
CA ASP A 443 31.41 -8.04 -2.53
C ASP A 443 31.15 -8.77 -1.21
N SER A 444 32.21 -9.22 -0.53
CA SER A 444 32.12 -10.01 0.70
C SER A 444 31.47 -9.25 1.85
N PHE A 445 31.60 -7.92 1.90
CA PHE A 445 30.94 -7.11 2.92
C PHE A 445 29.42 -7.18 2.73
N ILE A 446 28.96 -7.03 1.49
CA ILE A 446 27.54 -7.11 1.14
C ILE A 446 27.00 -8.52 1.33
N MET A 447 27.75 -9.56 0.92
CA MET A 447 27.30 -10.95 1.05
C MET A 447 27.23 -11.47 2.50
N ASN A 448 27.79 -10.74 3.46
CA ASN A 448 27.69 -11.05 4.88
C ASN A 448 26.45 -10.45 5.53
N ILE A 449 25.82 -9.45 4.91
CA ILE A 449 24.59 -8.82 5.41
C ILE A 449 23.44 -9.84 5.38
N GLU A 450 22.69 -9.91 6.47
CA GLU A 450 21.55 -10.81 6.61
C GLU A 450 20.48 -10.54 5.51
N GLY A 451 19.98 -11.60 4.87
CA GLY A 451 19.00 -11.53 3.78
C GLY A 451 19.56 -11.23 2.37
N MET A 452 20.85 -10.86 2.23
CA MET A 452 21.42 -10.56 0.90
C MET A 452 21.51 -11.75 -0.04
N ARG A 453 21.81 -12.94 0.48
CA ARG A 453 21.82 -14.18 -0.31
C ARG A 453 20.43 -14.51 -0.87
N ASP A 454 19.39 -14.24 -0.09
CA ASP A 454 18.00 -14.52 -0.47
C ASP A 454 17.53 -13.54 -1.55
N MET A 455 17.84 -12.25 -1.39
CA MET A 455 17.55 -11.23 -2.42
C MET A 455 18.26 -11.52 -3.75
N LEU A 456 19.52 -11.98 -3.69
CA LEU A 456 20.25 -12.42 -4.90
C LEU A 456 19.65 -13.69 -5.50
N TYR A 457 19.28 -14.67 -4.68
CA TYR A 457 18.66 -15.89 -5.14
C TYR A 457 17.33 -15.60 -5.87
N GLU A 458 16.46 -14.76 -5.31
CA GLU A 458 15.21 -14.37 -5.96
C GLU A 458 15.45 -13.55 -7.24
N ALA A 459 16.45 -12.67 -7.27
CA ALA A 459 16.83 -11.96 -8.49
C ALA A 459 17.35 -12.92 -9.58
N TYR A 460 18.19 -13.88 -9.23
CA TYR A 460 18.65 -14.90 -10.17
C TYR A 460 17.52 -15.80 -10.65
N LYS A 461 16.59 -16.17 -9.77
CA LYS A 461 15.40 -16.95 -10.12
C LYS A 461 14.49 -16.17 -11.06
N TYR A 462 14.28 -14.87 -10.84
CA TYR A 462 13.58 -13.99 -11.77
C TYR A 462 14.22 -14.03 -13.17
N HIS A 463 15.54 -13.92 -13.26
CA HIS A 463 16.25 -14.03 -14.53
C HIS A 463 16.28 -15.45 -15.11
N ALA A 464 16.29 -16.48 -14.28
CA ALA A 464 16.27 -17.88 -14.71
C ALA A 464 14.90 -18.25 -15.30
N VAL A 465 13.80 -17.78 -14.71
CA VAL A 465 12.44 -17.97 -15.24
C VAL A 465 12.25 -17.25 -16.57
N LEU A 466 12.82 -16.05 -16.73
CA LEU A 466 12.84 -15.38 -18.04
C LEU A 466 13.78 -16.07 -19.04
N GLY A 467 14.91 -16.65 -18.59
CA GLY A 467 15.89 -17.34 -19.42
C GLY A 467 15.51 -18.75 -19.88
N THR A 468 14.71 -19.49 -19.10
CA THR A 468 14.24 -20.86 -19.42
C THR A 468 13.32 -20.90 -20.63
N SER A 469 12.65 -19.80 -20.95
CA SER A 469 11.88 -19.64 -22.21
C SER A 469 12.75 -19.73 -23.47
N SER A 470 14.04 -19.40 -23.38
CA SER A 470 15.00 -19.50 -24.51
C SER A 470 15.79 -20.81 -24.55
N SER A 471 16.10 -21.39 -23.39
CA SER A 471 16.98 -22.56 -23.22
C SER A 471 16.27 -23.90 -23.50
N ILE A 472 15.00 -24.04 -23.08
CA ILE A 472 14.21 -25.26 -23.28
C ILE A 472 13.95 -25.53 -24.77
N ARG A 473 13.94 -24.48 -25.62
CA ARG A 473 13.86 -24.59 -27.09
C ARG A 473 15.05 -25.31 -27.75
N SER A 474 16.23 -25.36 -27.10
CA SER A 474 17.43 -25.97 -27.69
C SER A 474 17.67 -27.41 -27.24
N MET A 475 17.18 -27.81 -26.06
CA MET A 475 17.41 -29.15 -25.51
C MET A 475 16.37 -30.20 -25.94
N VAL A 476 15.17 -29.78 -26.35
CA VAL A 476 14.12 -30.71 -26.84
C VAL A 476 14.33 -31.09 -28.32
N ALA A 477 15.25 -30.45 -29.04
CA ALA A 477 15.46 -30.67 -30.47
C ALA A 477 16.52 -31.75 -30.84
N ASN A 478 17.28 -32.30 -29.88
CA ASN A 478 18.49 -33.09 -30.21
C ASN A 478 18.63 -34.49 -29.60
N GLU A 479 17.60 -35.04 -28.94
CA GLU A 479 17.64 -36.45 -28.48
C GLU A 479 16.42 -37.23 -28.96
N THR A 480 16.29 -37.35 -30.27
CA THR A 480 15.54 -38.44 -30.91
C THR A 480 16.37 -39.03 -32.04
N ASP A 481 17.37 -39.84 -31.68
CA ASP A 481 17.67 -41.07 -32.43
C ASP A 481 18.77 -41.91 -31.77
N SER A 482 18.50 -43.21 -31.72
CA SER A 482 19.45 -44.33 -31.62
C SER A 482 19.56 -45.11 -30.28
N ILE A 483 19.16 -46.39 -30.42
CA ILE A 483 19.69 -47.63 -29.81
C ILE A 483 18.82 -48.34 -28.75
N LEU A 484 18.11 -49.35 -29.29
CA LEU A 484 17.74 -50.62 -28.68
C LEU A 484 18.97 -51.44 -28.26
N THR A 485 19.00 -52.03 -27.06
CA THR A 485 19.19 -53.48 -26.76
C THR A 485 19.36 -53.74 -25.24
N ALA A 486 18.66 -54.75 -24.73
CA ALA A 486 18.55 -55.18 -23.31
C ALA A 486 19.73 -56.10 -22.86
N PRO A 487 19.78 -56.76 -21.65
CA PRO A 487 18.83 -56.79 -20.50
C PRO A 487 19.47 -56.79 -19.07
N GLY A 488 18.63 -56.69 -18.01
CA GLY A 488 18.97 -57.22 -16.67
C GLY A 488 18.13 -56.75 -15.46
N HIS A 489 17.18 -57.60 -15.03
CA HIS A 489 16.72 -57.90 -13.64
C HIS A 489 16.12 -56.78 -12.74
N THR A 490 14.97 -56.90 -12.05
CA THR A 490 13.94 -57.95 -11.87
C THR A 490 12.64 -57.31 -11.35
N ARG A 491 11.48 -57.72 -11.90
CA ARG A 491 10.11 -57.45 -11.39
C ARG A 491 9.81 -58.30 -10.14
N TYR A 492 8.84 -57.88 -9.32
CA TYR A 492 7.66 -58.72 -9.01
C TYR A 492 6.43 -57.87 -8.60
N GLN A 493 5.29 -58.21 -9.20
CA GLN A 493 3.94 -57.67 -8.99
C GLN A 493 3.25 -58.29 -7.77
N SER A 494 2.25 -57.57 -7.28
CA SER A 494 1.20 -58.03 -6.36
C SER A 494 0.25 -59.03 -7.02
N ILE A 495 -0.37 -59.89 -6.19
CA ILE A 495 -1.79 -60.29 -6.16
C ILE A 495 -1.98 -61.06 -4.83
N GLY A 496 -3.16 -60.89 -4.23
CA GLY A 496 -3.39 -61.13 -2.80
C GLY A 496 -3.59 -62.58 -2.38
N PRO A 497 -3.96 -62.84 -1.12
CA PRO A 497 -4.33 -64.18 -0.68
C PRO A 497 -5.80 -64.33 -0.28
N SER A 498 -6.28 -65.52 -0.63
CA SER A 498 -7.50 -66.21 -0.25
C SER A 498 -7.49 -66.70 1.21
N GLU A 499 -8.69 -67.02 1.71
CA GLU A 499 -9.00 -67.69 2.97
C GLU A 499 -8.16 -68.96 3.22
N PRO A 500 -8.02 -69.36 4.50
CA PRO A 500 -8.16 -70.77 4.81
C PRO A 500 -9.01 -71.11 6.04
N GLU A 501 -9.38 -72.38 6.03
CA GLU A 501 -10.32 -73.15 6.84
C GLU A 501 -9.98 -73.30 8.34
N GLU A 502 -11.02 -73.70 9.08
CA GLU A 502 -11.02 -74.18 10.46
C GLU A 502 -10.09 -75.38 10.69
N GLU A 503 -9.31 -75.36 11.78
CA GLU A 503 -9.18 -76.56 12.61
C GLU A 503 -8.89 -76.24 14.08
N THR A 504 -9.43 -77.12 14.92
CA THR A 504 -9.77 -76.95 16.33
C THR A 504 -8.59 -77.10 17.31
N VAL A 505 -8.53 -76.25 18.35
CA VAL A 505 -7.93 -76.64 19.65
C VAL A 505 -8.83 -76.20 20.81
N LYS A 506 -9.45 -77.18 21.44
CA LYS A 506 -10.26 -77.06 22.67
C LYS A 506 -9.36 -76.84 23.88
N GLY A 507 -9.81 -75.96 24.78
CA GLY A 507 -9.62 -76.13 26.22
C GLY A 507 -8.76 -75.08 26.91
N LYS A 508 -9.36 -73.90 27.18
CA LYS A 508 -9.10 -73.02 28.35
C LYS A 508 -10.10 -71.85 28.43
N HIS A 509 -11.36 -72.07 28.06
CA HIS A 509 -12.39 -71.03 27.88
C HIS A 509 -13.45 -70.99 28.99
N LYS A 510 -13.05 -70.79 30.25
CA LYS A 510 -14.04 -70.42 31.30
C LYS A 510 -13.62 -69.24 32.19
N ILE A 511 -12.31 -68.97 32.32
CA ILE A 511 -11.83 -67.83 33.12
C ILE A 511 -11.66 -66.57 32.24
N ALA A 512 -11.17 -66.71 31.01
CA ALA A 512 -10.99 -65.58 30.08
C ALA A 512 -12.33 -64.96 29.64
N VAL A 513 -13.38 -65.76 29.42
CA VAL A 513 -14.70 -65.27 29.01
C VAL A 513 -15.40 -64.52 30.16
N ALA A 514 -15.25 -64.96 31.40
CA ALA A 514 -15.80 -64.23 32.55
C ALA A 514 -15.08 -62.90 32.78
N ILE A 515 -13.76 -62.86 32.61
CA ILE A 515 -12.96 -61.62 32.69
C ILE A 515 -13.32 -60.68 31.55
N LEU A 516 -13.49 -61.17 30.31
CA LEU A 516 -13.89 -60.38 29.16
C LEU A 516 -15.32 -59.85 29.27
N ILE A 517 -16.27 -60.61 29.81
CA ILE A 517 -17.63 -60.13 30.04
C ILE A 517 -17.67 -59.10 31.18
N THR A 518 -16.84 -59.27 32.22
CA THR A 518 -16.75 -58.29 33.32
C THR A 518 -16.06 -57.01 32.86
N LEU A 519 -14.97 -57.10 32.09
CA LEU A 519 -14.31 -55.96 31.44
C LEU A 519 -15.23 -55.29 30.43
N ALA A 520 -15.95 -56.04 29.61
CA ALA A 520 -16.94 -55.50 28.69
C ALA A 520 -18.10 -54.85 29.42
N SER A 521 -18.55 -55.38 30.57
CA SER A 521 -19.63 -54.77 31.37
C SER A 521 -19.15 -53.54 32.16
N VAL A 522 -17.89 -53.49 32.57
CA VAL A 522 -17.26 -52.31 33.18
C VAL A 522 -16.95 -51.25 32.11
N LEU A 523 -16.59 -51.65 30.89
CA LEU A 523 -16.45 -50.75 29.74
C LEU A 523 -17.81 -50.26 29.26
N PHE A 524 -18.84 -51.11 29.19
CA PHE A 524 -20.19 -50.70 28.79
C PHE A 524 -20.87 -49.90 29.89
N GLY A 525 -20.67 -50.24 31.16
CA GLY A 525 -21.13 -49.46 32.31
C GLY A 525 -20.35 -48.15 32.46
N GLY A 526 -19.04 -48.15 32.15
CA GLY A 526 -18.20 -46.95 32.08
C GLY A 526 -18.59 -46.04 30.92
N VAL A 527 -18.93 -46.59 29.76
CA VAL A 527 -19.44 -45.85 28.60
C VAL A 527 -20.89 -45.39 28.80
N LEU A 528 -21.73 -46.16 29.51
CA LEU A 528 -23.07 -45.70 29.89
C LEU A 528 -23.00 -44.60 30.96
N VAL A 529 -22.11 -44.73 31.96
CA VAL A 529 -21.93 -43.69 32.98
C VAL A 529 -21.27 -42.46 32.36
N HIS A 530 -20.27 -42.60 31.47
CA HIS A 530 -19.67 -41.47 30.75
C HIS A 530 -20.65 -40.84 29.74
N GLY A 531 -21.50 -41.64 29.09
CA GLY A 531 -22.57 -41.18 28.20
C GLY A 531 -23.81 -40.63 28.93
N LEU A 532 -23.97 -40.93 30.22
CA LEU A 532 -25.00 -40.34 31.10
C LEU A 532 -24.45 -39.17 31.93
N THR A 533 -23.12 -39.00 32.01
CA THR A 533 -22.43 -37.83 32.60
C THR A 533 -21.87 -36.86 31.57
N SER A 534 -22.04 -37.09 30.25
CA SER A 534 -21.87 -36.05 29.23
C SER A 534 -23.06 -35.09 29.26
N GLY A 535 -23.40 -34.62 30.46
CA GLY A 535 -24.25 -33.50 30.67
C GLY A 535 -23.45 -32.26 30.36
N ASN A 536 -23.69 -31.67 29.19
CA ASN A 536 -23.62 -30.23 28.97
C ASN A 536 -22.41 -29.56 29.66
N GLU A 537 -21.19 -29.85 29.20
CA GLU A 537 -20.05 -28.98 29.52
C GLU A 537 -20.40 -27.60 28.96
N GLN A 538 -20.87 -26.70 29.83
CA GLN A 538 -21.07 -25.31 29.46
C GLN A 538 -19.73 -24.79 28.95
N ALA A 539 -19.75 -24.20 27.74
CA ALA A 539 -18.57 -23.57 27.17
C ALA A 539 -17.95 -22.62 28.22
N PRO A 540 -16.62 -22.57 28.33
CA PRO A 540 -15.95 -21.77 29.35
C PRO A 540 -16.40 -20.31 29.25
N ILE A 541 -16.74 -19.72 30.39
CA ILE A 541 -17.03 -18.29 30.48
C ILE A 541 -15.77 -17.59 31.01
N TYR A 542 -15.24 -16.68 30.22
CA TYR A 542 -14.12 -15.81 30.52
C TYR A 542 -14.61 -14.49 31.13
N ASN A 543 -13.69 -13.72 31.71
CA ASN A 543 -13.98 -12.40 32.27
C ASN A 543 -12.86 -11.43 31.91
N ASN A 544 -13.20 -10.27 31.36
CA ASN A 544 -12.22 -9.24 30.95
C ASN A 544 -11.92 -8.20 32.06
N GLY A 545 -12.36 -8.47 33.30
CA GLY A 545 -12.32 -7.59 34.46
C GLY A 545 -13.64 -6.87 34.75
N THR A 546 -14.53 -6.72 33.77
CA THR A 546 -15.80 -5.97 33.92
C THR A 546 -17.03 -6.78 33.52
N HIS A 547 -16.94 -7.56 32.44
CA HIS A 547 -18.03 -8.34 31.88
C HIS A 547 -17.59 -9.78 31.65
N SER A 548 -18.58 -10.68 31.62
CA SER A 548 -18.36 -12.08 31.27
C SER A 548 -18.42 -12.24 29.74
N PHE A 549 -17.58 -13.13 29.18
CA PHE A 549 -17.46 -13.42 27.76
C PHE A 549 -17.49 -14.93 27.54
N ALA A 550 -18.21 -15.39 26.51
CA ALA A 550 -18.06 -16.75 26.00
C ALA A 550 -16.91 -16.79 24.97
N PRO A 551 -16.47 -17.97 24.50
CA PRO A 551 -15.49 -18.06 23.41
C PRO A 551 -16.04 -17.34 22.18
N THR A 552 -15.23 -16.44 21.61
CA THR A 552 -15.64 -15.57 20.51
C THR A 552 -14.62 -15.65 19.37
N VAL A 553 -15.14 -15.72 18.15
CA VAL A 553 -14.39 -15.63 16.89
C VAL A 553 -14.85 -14.40 16.13
N ILE A 554 -13.89 -13.54 15.76
CA ILE A 554 -14.06 -12.51 14.75
C ILE A 554 -13.32 -12.99 13.50
N PHE A 555 -14.07 -13.21 12.42
CA PHE A 555 -13.58 -13.76 11.15
C PHE A 555 -13.74 -12.73 10.06
N ILE A 556 -12.62 -12.24 9.52
CA ILE A 556 -12.57 -11.11 8.60
C ILE A 556 -12.01 -11.59 7.27
N SER A 557 -12.73 -11.36 6.19
CA SER A 557 -12.24 -11.60 4.83
C SER A 557 -11.91 -10.28 4.15
N LEU A 558 -10.66 -10.13 3.73
CA LEU A 558 -10.19 -9.08 2.83
C LEU A 558 -10.19 -9.66 1.41
N ASP A 559 -11.19 -9.29 0.61
CA ASP A 559 -11.39 -9.84 -0.74
C ASP A 559 -10.17 -9.55 -1.65
N GLY A 560 -9.71 -10.57 -2.35
CA GLY A 560 -8.69 -10.47 -3.40
C GLY A 560 -7.26 -10.18 -2.93
N VAL A 561 -6.96 -10.28 -1.64
CA VAL A 561 -5.59 -10.07 -1.12
C VAL A 561 -4.71 -11.29 -1.35
N VAL A 562 -3.56 -11.11 -2.00
CA VAL A 562 -2.63 -12.20 -2.32
C VAL A 562 -1.67 -12.45 -1.15
N SER A 563 -1.26 -13.70 -0.94
CA SER A 563 -0.29 -14.07 0.12
C SER A 563 0.98 -13.18 0.16
N HIS A 564 1.51 -12.77 -0.99
CA HIS A 564 2.71 -11.94 -1.07
C HIS A 564 2.47 -10.45 -0.75
N ASP A 565 1.22 -10.02 -0.58
CA ASP A 565 0.87 -8.63 -0.19
C ASP A 565 1.08 -8.38 1.32
N LEU A 566 1.33 -9.44 2.09
CA LEU A 566 1.74 -9.35 3.50
C LEU A 566 3.20 -8.89 3.60
N ASP A 567 3.38 -7.58 3.40
CA ASP A 567 4.66 -6.89 3.47
C ASP A 567 4.71 -5.90 4.65
N LEU A 568 5.85 -5.84 5.34
CA LEU A 568 6.04 -5.01 6.53
C LEU A 568 5.89 -3.51 6.28
N HIS A 569 6.02 -3.05 5.03
CA HIS A 569 5.94 -1.65 4.63
C HIS A 569 4.51 -1.23 4.31
N PHE A 570 3.72 -2.14 3.72
CA PHE A 570 2.35 -1.84 3.29
C PHE A 570 1.29 -2.30 4.29
N THR A 571 1.52 -3.42 4.97
CA THR A 571 0.61 -4.03 5.94
C THR A 571 1.29 -4.31 7.29
N PRO A 572 1.81 -3.27 7.98
CA PRO A 572 2.56 -3.45 9.22
C PRO A 572 1.77 -4.17 10.31
N VAL A 573 0.45 -3.97 10.43
CA VAL A 573 -0.38 -4.61 11.47
C VAL A 573 -0.60 -6.09 11.16
N LEU A 574 -1.07 -6.42 9.96
CA LEU A 574 -1.28 -7.81 9.53
C LEU A 574 0.04 -8.58 9.57
N SER A 575 1.10 -7.92 9.14
CA SER A 575 2.44 -8.42 9.29
C SER A 575 2.82 -8.58 10.75
N GLU A 576 2.43 -7.68 11.68
CA GLU A 576 2.73 -7.79 13.11
C GLU A 576 1.98 -8.94 13.81
N ILE A 577 0.72 -9.16 13.44
CA ILE A 577 -0.04 -10.37 13.81
C ILE A 577 0.74 -11.61 13.34
N GLY A 578 1.43 -11.52 12.19
CA GLY A 578 2.41 -12.50 11.73
C GLY A 578 3.80 -12.44 12.44
N LYS A 579 4.25 -11.27 12.94
CA LYS A 579 5.59 -11.00 13.51
C LYS A 579 5.67 -11.28 15.02
N PHE A 580 5.47 -12.53 15.40
CA PHE A 580 6.45 -13.12 16.32
C PHE A 580 7.69 -13.66 15.58
N VAL A 581 7.77 -13.43 14.26
CA VAL A 581 8.83 -13.83 13.35
C VAL A 581 9.52 -12.57 12.81
N VAL A 582 10.46 -12.00 13.59
CA VAL A 582 11.33 -10.87 13.13
C VAL A 582 12.69 -11.36 12.63
N LEU A 583 12.92 -12.66 12.52
CA LEU A 583 14.11 -13.17 11.84
C LEU A 583 13.66 -13.78 10.52
N ARG A 584 13.76 -13.00 9.44
CA ARG A 584 13.84 -13.53 8.06
C ARG A 584 15.11 -14.39 7.97
N LYS A 585 15.01 -15.62 8.45
CA LYS A 585 15.83 -16.74 8.01
C LYS A 585 14.87 -17.79 7.49
N ILE A 586 14.72 -17.78 6.17
CA ILE A 586 14.31 -18.91 5.33
C ILE A 586 12.88 -19.41 5.60
N ASN A 587 11.96 -19.03 4.71
CA ASN A 587 10.55 -19.47 4.60
C ASN A 587 9.69 -19.14 5.84
N GLU A 588 8.40 -19.48 5.83
CA GLU A 588 7.56 -19.63 7.03
C GLU A 588 6.60 -18.45 7.39
N TYR A 589 5.61 -18.23 6.53
CA TYR A 589 4.23 -17.91 6.96
C TYR A 589 3.43 -19.25 7.00
N ALA A 590 2.11 -19.23 7.24
CA ALA A 590 1.33 -20.07 6.31
C ALA A 590 1.63 -19.46 4.95
N ASP A 591 2.57 -20.06 4.20
CA ASP A 591 3.10 -19.47 2.95
C ASP A 591 1.95 -18.93 2.10
N TYR A 592 0.79 -19.58 2.21
CA TYR A 592 -0.50 -19.16 1.72
C TYR A 592 -1.61 -20.06 2.30
N MET A 593 -2.84 -19.58 2.23
CA MET A 593 -4.02 -20.42 2.25
C MET A 593 -4.41 -20.77 0.81
N THR A 594 -4.67 -22.05 0.54
CA THR A 594 -5.10 -22.51 -0.79
C THR A 594 -6.62 -22.38 -0.90
N PRO A 595 -7.17 -21.56 -1.81
CA PRO A 595 -8.60 -21.48 -1.99
C PRO A 595 -9.16 -22.73 -2.68
N ALA A 596 -10.42 -23.05 -2.39
CA ALA A 596 -11.17 -24.02 -3.19
C ALA A 596 -11.35 -23.51 -4.64
N PHE A 597 -11.40 -24.44 -5.60
CA PHE A 597 -11.61 -24.07 -7.00
C PHE A 597 -13.12 -23.94 -7.32
N PRO A 598 -13.52 -22.91 -8.10
CA PRO A 598 -12.69 -21.83 -8.62
C PRO A 598 -12.42 -20.76 -7.56
N PRO A 599 -11.23 -20.14 -7.55
CA PRO A 599 -10.88 -19.05 -6.63
C PRO A 599 -11.59 -17.75 -7.05
N ILE A 600 -12.90 -17.73 -6.82
CA ILE A 600 -13.84 -16.66 -7.15
C ILE A 600 -14.65 -16.35 -5.89
N THR A 601 -15.04 -15.08 -5.74
CA THR A 601 -15.61 -14.53 -4.51
C THR A 601 -16.67 -15.39 -3.83
N PHE A 602 -17.81 -15.68 -4.46
CA PHE A 602 -18.90 -16.39 -3.80
C PHE A 602 -18.59 -17.86 -3.50
N PRO A 603 -18.02 -18.65 -4.43
CA PRO A 603 -17.57 -20.02 -4.13
C PRO A 603 -16.58 -20.10 -2.98
N SER A 604 -15.52 -19.28 -3.00
CA SER A 604 -14.48 -19.29 -1.97
C SER A 604 -15.00 -18.84 -0.61
N HIS A 605 -15.76 -17.75 -0.54
CA HIS A 605 -16.34 -17.26 0.71
C HIS A 605 -17.33 -18.24 1.32
N TRP A 606 -18.06 -19.01 0.51
CA TRP A 606 -18.96 -20.03 1.02
C TRP A 606 -18.21 -21.27 1.50
N SER A 607 -17.11 -21.64 0.82
CA SER A 607 -16.20 -22.70 1.25
C SER A 607 -15.59 -22.41 2.63
N LEU A 608 -15.13 -21.17 2.87
CA LEU A 608 -14.56 -20.72 4.16
C LEU A 608 -15.50 -20.97 5.35
N VAL A 609 -16.81 -20.85 5.14
CA VAL A 609 -17.80 -20.86 6.24
C VAL A 609 -18.63 -22.14 6.30
N THR A 610 -18.50 -23.05 5.33
CA THR A 610 -19.16 -24.37 5.33
C THR A 610 -18.18 -25.53 5.40
N GLY A 611 -16.92 -25.31 5.04
CA GLY A 611 -15.91 -26.36 4.92
C GLY A 611 -16.18 -27.34 3.78
N LEU A 612 -17.00 -26.95 2.81
CA LEU A 612 -17.36 -27.76 1.65
C LEU A 612 -16.66 -27.23 0.39
N TYR A 613 -16.42 -28.10 -0.58
CA TYR A 613 -16.05 -27.66 -1.93
C TYR A 613 -17.25 -27.08 -2.71
N PRO A 614 -17.01 -26.22 -3.72
CA PRO A 614 -18.06 -25.65 -4.56
C PRO A 614 -19.02 -26.66 -5.20
N GLU A 615 -18.52 -27.83 -5.62
CA GLU A 615 -19.40 -28.87 -6.14
C GLU A 615 -20.37 -29.43 -5.08
N ALA A 616 -19.99 -29.43 -3.80
CA ALA A 616 -20.79 -29.96 -2.70
C ALA A 616 -21.77 -28.95 -2.12
N HIS A 617 -21.36 -27.68 -1.95
CA HIS A 617 -22.25 -26.63 -1.45
C HIS A 617 -23.07 -25.94 -2.54
N GLY A 618 -22.75 -26.18 -3.81
CA GLY A 618 -23.55 -25.78 -4.96
C GLY A 618 -23.42 -24.33 -5.42
N ILE A 619 -22.53 -23.54 -4.81
CA ILE A 619 -22.21 -22.18 -5.29
C ILE A 619 -20.93 -22.30 -6.12
N VAL A 620 -21.09 -22.51 -7.43
CA VAL A 620 -20.00 -22.92 -8.34
C VAL A 620 -19.38 -21.74 -9.10
N GLY A 621 -19.98 -20.56 -9.01
CA GLY A 621 -19.51 -19.33 -9.63
C GLY A 621 -20.32 -18.12 -9.14
N ASN A 622 -19.92 -16.92 -9.56
CA ASN A 622 -20.68 -15.69 -9.30
C ASN A 622 -21.95 -15.59 -10.18
N TYR A 623 -21.98 -16.33 -11.28
CA TYR A 623 -23.13 -16.55 -12.15
C TYR A 623 -23.15 -18.02 -12.59
N PHE A 624 -24.31 -18.68 -12.58
CA PHE A 624 -24.46 -20.03 -13.12
C PHE A 624 -25.94 -20.38 -13.36
N TYR A 625 -26.19 -21.27 -14.30
CA TYR A 625 -27.51 -21.86 -14.53
C TYR A 625 -27.68 -23.22 -13.84
N ASP A 626 -28.85 -23.49 -13.26
CA ASP A 626 -29.22 -24.80 -12.74
C ASP A 626 -30.33 -25.41 -13.61
N LYS A 627 -29.98 -26.48 -14.33
CA LYS A 627 -30.88 -27.19 -15.26
C LYS A 627 -32.08 -27.84 -14.57
N ASN A 628 -31.93 -28.24 -13.32
CA ASN A 628 -33.01 -28.90 -12.58
C ASN A 628 -34.02 -27.88 -12.03
N LEU A 629 -33.52 -26.72 -11.59
CA LEU A 629 -34.36 -25.60 -11.16
C LEU A 629 -34.92 -24.80 -12.33
N ASN A 630 -34.28 -24.92 -13.51
CA ASN A 630 -34.52 -24.09 -14.68
C ASN A 630 -34.49 -22.59 -14.34
N ASP A 631 -33.46 -22.19 -13.59
CA ASP A 631 -33.27 -20.84 -13.09
C ASP A 631 -31.77 -20.51 -13.06
N SER A 632 -31.43 -19.22 -12.97
CA SER A 632 -30.03 -18.77 -12.91
C SER A 632 -29.72 -18.06 -11.59
N PHE A 633 -28.54 -18.32 -11.06
CA PHE A 633 -27.97 -17.56 -9.96
C PHE A 633 -27.17 -16.37 -10.51
N TYR A 634 -27.37 -15.18 -9.95
CA TYR A 634 -26.51 -14.03 -10.20
C TYR A 634 -26.29 -13.22 -8.92
N TYR A 635 -25.03 -13.12 -8.50
CA TYR A 635 -24.67 -12.55 -7.20
C TYR A 635 -25.07 -11.07 -7.00
N LYS A 636 -25.16 -10.29 -8.09
CA LYS A 636 -25.59 -8.87 -8.06
C LYS A 636 -27.11 -8.69 -8.02
N SER A 637 -27.88 -9.77 -7.99
CA SER A 637 -29.34 -9.72 -7.86
C SER A 637 -29.78 -10.32 -6.53
N PRO A 638 -29.87 -9.52 -5.44
CA PRO A 638 -30.31 -9.98 -4.12
C PRO A 638 -31.63 -10.76 -4.13
N ASP A 639 -32.61 -10.30 -4.92
CA ASP A 639 -33.93 -10.94 -5.05
C ASP A 639 -33.86 -12.40 -5.56
N GLN A 640 -32.77 -12.76 -6.24
CA GLN A 640 -32.52 -14.12 -6.74
C GLN A 640 -31.47 -14.83 -5.89
N SER A 641 -30.35 -14.17 -5.61
CA SER A 641 -29.20 -14.75 -4.93
C SER A 641 -29.43 -15.05 -3.45
N TRP A 642 -30.43 -14.46 -2.79
CA TRP A 642 -30.74 -14.76 -1.38
C TRP A 642 -31.72 -15.93 -1.21
N ASP A 643 -32.22 -16.51 -2.30
CA ASP A 643 -33.08 -17.69 -2.24
C ASP A 643 -32.28 -18.91 -1.75
N SER A 644 -32.77 -19.53 -0.68
CA SER A 644 -32.17 -20.71 -0.05
C SER A 644 -31.96 -21.90 -1.00
N LYS A 645 -32.68 -21.99 -2.11
CA LYS A 645 -32.51 -23.06 -3.11
C LYS A 645 -31.09 -23.13 -3.72
N TRP A 646 -30.36 -22.01 -3.68
CA TRP A 646 -29.00 -21.93 -4.21
C TRP A 646 -27.96 -22.43 -3.22
N TRP A 647 -28.19 -22.26 -1.93
CA TRP A 647 -27.15 -22.40 -0.91
C TRP A 647 -27.21 -23.77 -0.25
N GLY A 648 -26.34 -24.68 -0.66
CA GLY A 648 -26.12 -25.95 0.01
C GLY A 648 -25.18 -25.83 1.22
N GLY A 649 -25.10 -26.90 2.00
CA GLY A 649 -24.31 -26.94 3.24
C GLY A 649 -24.94 -26.19 4.41
N GLU A 650 -24.19 -26.07 5.50
CA GLU A 650 -24.59 -25.27 6.66
C GLU A 650 -23.45 -24.32 7.05
N PRO A 651 -23.64 -23.00 6.95
CA PRO A 651 -22.59 -22.06 7.29
C PRO A 651 -22.43 -21.93 8.82
N ILE A 652 -21.23 -21.58 9.28
CA ILE A 652 -20.83 -21.56 10.69
C ILE A 652 -21.77 -20.73 11.59
N TRP A 653 -22.33 -19.63 11.08
CA TRP A 653 -23.28 -18.82 11.84
C TRP A 653 -24.62 -19.55 12.08
N ILE A 654 -25.07 -20.38 11.14
CA ILE A 654 -26.25 -21.23 11.35
C ILE A 654 -25.93 -22.39 12.28
N THR A 655 -24.74 -23.00 12.16
CA THR A 655 -24.26 -24.01 13.09
C THR A 655 -24.21 -23.49 14.53
N ALA A 656 -23.80 -22.22 14.72
CA ALA A 656 -23.83 -21.54 16.01
C ALA A 656 -25.26 -21.31 16.53
N VAL A 657 -26.15 -20.73 15.71
CA VAL A 657 -27.55 -20.45 16.09
C VAL A 657 -28.31 -21.73 16.44
N ARG A 658 -28.13 -22.80 15.65
CA ARG A 658 -28.74 -24.12 15.90
C ARG A 658 -28.33 -24.68 17.26
N GLN A 659 -27.10 -24.38 17.69
CA GLN A 659 -26.53 -24.80 18.98
C GLN A 659 -26.69 -23.74 20.07
N LYS A 660 -27.68 -22.84 19.91
CA LYS A 660 -28.09 -21.81 20.89
C LYS A 660 -27.00 -20.76 21.19
N LYS A 661 -26.12 -20.50 20.23
CA LYS A 661 -25.11 -19.43 20.29
C LYS A 661 -25.52 -18.29 19.37
N LYS A 662 -25.17 -17.05 19.73
CA LYS A 662 -25.48 -15.88 18.93
C LYS A 662 -24.42 -15.68 17.83
N SER A 663 -24.84 -15.18 16.67
CA SER A 663 -23.94 -14.91 15.54
C SER A 663 -24.28 -13.58 14.88
N GLY A 664 -23.25 -12.80 14.55
CA GLY A 664 -23.35 -11.57 13.76
C GLY A 664 -22.62 -11.75 12.43
N VAL A 665 -23.21 -11.28 11.33
CA VAL A 665 -22.59 -11.40 10.01
C VAL A 665 -22.73 -10.08 9.25
N ILE A 666 -21.60 -9.48 8.88
CA ILE A 666 -21.52 -8.21 8.16
C ILE A 666 -21.15 -8.51 6.71
N MET A 667 -22.15 -8.41 5.84
CA MET A 667 -22.02 -8.40 4.37
C MET A 667 -21.39 -9.65 3.73
N TRP A 668 -21.18 -10.73 4.49
CA TRP A 668 -20.67 -11.99 3.96
C TRP A 668 -21.61 -12.58 2.90
N PRO A 669 -21.11 -13.17 1.80
CA PRO A 669 -21.94 -13.88 0.83
C PRO A 669 -22.90 -14.87 1.50
N GLY A 670 -24.20 -14.75 1.23
CA GLY A 670 -25.26 -15.60 1.80
C GLY A 670 -25.70 -15.24 3.23
N CYS A 671 -25.22 -14.14 3.84
CA CYS A 671 -25.63 -13.73 5.20
C CYS A 671 -27.12 -13.41 5.34
N SER A 672 -27.77 -13.01 4.24
CA SER A 672 -29.20 -12.70 4.16
C SER A 672 -30.08 -13.91 3.81
N THR A 673 -29.49 -15.08 3.60
CA THR A 673 -30.21 -16.31 3.23
C THR A 673 -30.74 -17.02 4.47
N GLU A 674 -31.92 -17.64 4.35
CA GLU A 674 -32.50 -18.49 5.39
C GLU A 674 -32.12 -19.96 5.21
N PHE A 675 -31.76 -20.63 6.31
CA PHE A 675 -31.37 -22.03 6.30
C PHE A 675 -32.25 -22.83 7.26
N SER A 676 -33.21 -23.58 6.71
CA SER A 676 -34.16 -24.37 7.51
C SER A 676 -34.90 -23.56 8.59
N GLY A 677 -35.34 -22.35 8.26
CA GLY A 677 -35.99 -21.44 9.22
C GLY A 677 -35.04 -20.69 10.16
N LEU A 678 -33.72 -20.85 10.00
CA LEU A 678 -32.71 -20.16 10.79
C LEU A 678 -32.01 -19.07 9.98
N ARG A 679 -31.63 -18.00 10.68
CA ARG A 679 -30.84 -16.86 10.18
C ARG A 679 -29.77 -16.54 11.21
N PRO A 680 -28.66 -15.86 10.83
CA PRO A 680 -27.78 -15.28 11.84
C PRO A 680 -28.57 -14.37 12.79
N THR A 681 -28.14 -14.28 14.05
CA THR A 681 -28.82 -13.44 15.06
C THR A 681 -28.85 -11.97 14.62
N TYR A 682 -27.72 -11.49 14.12
CA TYR A 682 -27.57 -10.16 13.54
C TYR A 682 -27.01 -10.30 12.13
N SER A 683 -27.53 -9.50 11.20
CA SER A 683 -27.00 -9.43 9.84
C SER A 683 -27.00 -8.00 9.33
N VAL A 684 -25.96 -7.65 8.59
CA VAL A 684 -25.89 -6.43 7.79
C VAL A 684 -25.82 -6.86 6.34
N ALA A 685 -26.83 -6.49 5.55
CA ALA A 685 -26.87 -6.80 4.13
C ALA A 685 -25.76 -6.07 3.36
N PHE A 686 -25.38 -6.62 2.20
CA PHE A 686 -24.37 -6.01 1.34
C PHE A 686 -24.77 -4.58 0.90
N ASN A 687 -23.80 -3.69 0.97
CA ASN A 687 -23.85 -2.27 0.59
C ASN A 687 -22.42 -1.79 0.31
N ASP A 688 -22.09 -1.60 -0.96
CA ASP A 688 -20.77 -1.22 -1.45
C ASP A 688 -20.23 0.11 -0.92
N HIS A 689 -21.07 0.96 -0.33
CA HIS A 689 -20.68 2.27 0.22
C HIS A 689 -20.15 2.20 1.67
N ILE A 690 -20.34 1.07 2.37
CA ILE A 690 -19.90 0.91 3.77
C ILE A 690 -18.39 0.67 3.81
N LYS A 691 -17.67 1.54 4.53
CA LYS A 691 -16.21 1.45 4.69
C LYS A 691 -15.85 0.44 5.76
N PHE A 692 -14.58 0.01 5.79
CA PHE A 692 -14.16 -0.98 6.77
C PHE A 692 -14.26 -0.46 8.23
N ASP A 693 -13.89 0.80 8.49
CA ASP A 693 -14.06 1.37 9.84
C ASP A 693 -15.51 1.36 10.34
N ASP A 694 -16.50 1.58 9.46
CA ASP A 694 -17.94 1.48 9.82
C ASP A 694 -18.30 0.03 10.23
N LYS A 695 -17.69 -0.97 9.58
CA LYS A 695 -17.87 -2.38 9.94
C LYS A 695 -17.19 -2.69 11.27
N VAL A 696 -16.03 -2.11 11.55
CA VAL A 696 -15.33 -2.23 12.85
C VAL A 696 -16.17 -1.62 13.97
N ASP A 697 -16.83 -0.48 13.72
CA ASP A 697 -17.78 0.11 14.68
C ASP A 697 -18.92 -0.85 14.98
N GLN A 698 -19.51 -1.46 13.94
CA GLN A 698 -20.57 -2.45 14.12
C GLN A 698 -20.08 -3.70 14.89
N VAL A 699 -18.83 -4.12 14.70
CA VAL A 699 -18.23 -5.21 15.48
C VAL A 699 -18.17 -4.81 16.96
N PHE A 700 -17.72 -3.60 17.29
CA PHE A 700 -17.68 -3.13 18.69
C PHE A 700 -19.07 -3.01 19.30
N ASP A 701 -20.06 -2.48 18.56
CA ASP A 701 -21.44 -2.41 19.00
C ASP A 701 -21.99 -3.80 19.40
N TRP A 702 -21.61 -4.85 18.68
CA TRP A 702 -21.98 -6.22 19.01
C TRP A 702 -21.16 -6.82 20.14
N ILE A 703 -19.85 -6.56 20.18
CA ILE A 703 -18.95 -7.06 21.23
C ILE A 703 -19.29 -6.45 22.59
N ASP A 704 -19.82 -5.23 22.63
CA ASP A 704 -20.17 -4.54 23.88
C ASP A 704 -21.56 -4.92 24.42
N LEU A 705 -22.33 -5.75 23.70
CA LEU A 705 -23.61 -6.31 24.18
C LEU A 705 -23.44 -7.17 25.44
N PRO A 706 -24.50 -7.35 26.25
CA PRO A 706 -24.49 -8.29 27.38
C PRO A 706 -24.34 -9.74 26.89
N LEU A 707 -23.86 -10.64 27.77
CA LEU A 707 -23.47 -12.01 27.41
C LEU A 707 -24.58 -12.80 26.69
N GLU A 708 -25.83 -12.60 27.08
CA GLU A 708 -27.01 -13.26 26.51
C GLU A 708 -27.32 -12.84 25.06
N ASP A 709 -26.91 -11.65 24.66
CA ASP A 709 -27.17 -11.06 23.35
C ASP A 709 -25.90 -10.98 22.48
N ARG A 710 -24.71 -10.98 23.09
CA ARG A 710 -23.43 -10.86 22.39
C ARG A 710 -23.17 -12.04 21.44
N PRO A 711 -22.87 -11.79 20.15
CA PRO A 711 -22.48 -12.84 19.23
C PRO A 711 -21.14 -13.49 19.61
N GLN A 712 -21.09 -14.80 19.50
CA GLN A 712 -19.87 -15.60 19.65
C GLN A 712 -19.15 -15.77 18.31
N PHE A 713 -19.88 -15.79 17.20
CA PHE A 713 -19.30 -15.71 15.87
C PHE A 713 -19.62 -14.35 15.24
N VAL A 714 -18.59 -13.64 14.76
CA VAL A 714 -18.73 -12.40 14.01
C VAL A 714 -17.99 -12.53 12.69
N GLY A 715 -18.72 -12.64 11.57
CA GLY A 715 -18.14 -12.66 10.22
C GLY A 715 -18.16 -11.28 9.58
N VAL A 716 -17.07 -10.84 8.97
CA VAL A 716 -16.94 -9.52 8.33
C VAL A 716 -16.32 -9.67 6.95
N TYR A 717 -16.99 -9.12 5.93
CA TYR A 717 -16.50 -9.10 4.55
C TYR A 717 -16.06 -7.69 4.15
N VAL A 718 -14.90 -7.57 3.47
CA VAL A 718 -14.28 -6.29 3.05
C VAL A 718 -13.85 -6.39 1.58
N GLN A 719 -14.53 -5.63 0.72
CA GLN A 719 -14.41 -5.74 -0.74
C GLN A 719 -13.40 -4.80 -1.41
N GLN A 720 -12.87 -3.82 -0.68
CA GLN A 720 -12.22 -2.66 -1.29
C GLN A 720 -10.91 -2.97 -2.03
N VAL A 721 -10.15 -3.97 -1.57
CA VAL A 721 -8.84 -4.31 -2.17
C VAL A 721 -9.05 -5.01 -3.52
N ASP A 722 -9.89 -6.04 -3.60
CA ASP A 722 -10.31 -6.67 -4.85
C ASP A 722 -10.83 -5.66 -5.90
N GLN A 723 -11.73 -4.76 -5.49
CA GLN A 723 -12.28 -3.73 -6.38
C GLN A 723 -11.19 -2.84 -6.98
N ALA A 724 -10.19 -2.47 -6.18
CA ALA A 724 -9.05 -1.70 -6.65
C ALA A 724 -8.13 -2.57 -7.54
N GLY A 725 -7.90 -3.83 -7.17
CA GLY A 725 -7.13 -4.79 -7.96
C GLY A 725 -7.69 -4.98 -9.36
N HIS A 726 -9.01 -5.10 -9.53
CA HIS A 726 -9.65 -5.15 -10.84
C HIS A 726 -9.48 -3.85 -11.65
N ALA A 727 -9.66 -2.69 -11.01
CA ALA A 727 -9.67 -1.40 -11.69
C ALA A 727 -8.27 -0.88 -12.05
N TYR A 728 -7.27 -1.15 -11.19
CA TYR A 728 -5.93 -0.57 -11.29
C TYR A 728 -4.83 -1.61 -11.46
N GLY A 729 -5.14 -2.90 -11.31
CA GLY A 729 -4.18 -4.01 -11.29
C GLY A 729 -3.73 -4.33 -9.85
N PRO A 730 -3.22 -5.55 -9.61
CA PRO A 730 -2.75 -5.96 -8.27
C PRO A 730 -1.61 -5.09 -7.75
N TYR A 731 -0.80 -4.50 -8.64
CA TYR A 731 0.34 -3.65 -8.30
C TYR A 731 0.06 -2.15 -8.47
N GLY A 732 -1.20 -1.75 -8.61
CA GLY A 732 -1.61 -0.35 -8.74
C GLY A 732 -1.50 0.42 -7.42
N ASN A 733 -1.14 1.71 -7.49
CA ASN A 733 -1.06 2.60 -6.32
C ASN A 733 -2.38 2.65 -5.53
N GLU A 734 -3.52 2.70 -6.23
CA GLU A 734 -4.84 2.65 -5.61
C GLU A 734 -5.10 1.33 -4.88
N THR A 735 -4.61 0.20 -5.41
CA THR A 735 -4.71 -1.12 -4.77
C THR A 735 -3.92 -1.15 -3.46
N PHE A 736 -2.66 -0.70 -3.48
CA PHE A 736 -1.84 -0.57 -2.27
C PHE A 736 -2.44 0.40 -1.25
N LYS A 737 -3.05 1.49 -1.71
CA LYS A 737 -3.77 2.41 -0.83
C LYS A 737 -4.95 1.74 -0.13
N GLN A 738 -5.76 0.94 -0.83
CA GLN A 738 -6.86 0.21 -0.19
C GLN A 738 -6.35 -0.86 0.78
N LEU A 739 -5.27 -1.55 0.42
CA LEU A 739 -4.63 -2.53 1.29
C LEU A 739 -4.12 -1.88 2.60
N HIS A 740 -3.44 -0.74 2.49
CA HIS A 740 -2.97 0.02 3.65
C HIS A 740 -4.13 0.50 4.54
N LEU A 741 -5.23 0.97 3.95
CA LEU A 741 -6.43 1.33 4.70
C LEU A 741 -7.04 0.12 5.41
N ALA A 742 -7.03 -1.06 4.79
CA ALA A 742 -7.51 -2.29 5.42
C ALA A 742 -6.64 -2.69 6.61
N ASP A 743 -5.31 -2.63 6.48
CA ASP A 743 -4.36 -2.87 7.56
C ASP A 743 -4.59 -1.93 8.76
N LYS A 744 -4.79 -0.64 8.49
CA LYS A 744 -5.10 0.37 9.51
C LYS A 744 -6.41 0.07 10.26
N SER A 745 -7.46 -0.32 9.54
CA SER A 745 -8.75 -0.71 10.15
C SER A 745 -8.63 -1.98 10.99
N ILE A 746 -7.79 -2.95 10.58
CA ILE A 746 -7.46 -4.11 11.42
C ILE A 746 -6.74 -3.64 12.69
N GLY A 747 -5.74 -2.76 12.60
CA GLY A 747 -5.05 -2.19 13.76
C GLY A 747 -6.00 -1.56 14.75
N ARG A 748 -6.93 -0.74 14.25
CA ARG A 748 -8.00 -0.13 15.05
C ARG A 748 -8.87 -1.17 15.76
N LEU A 749 -9.24 -2.26 15.07
CA LEU A 749 -9.98 -3.35 15.69
C LEU A 749 -9.17 -3.97 16.85
N LEU A 750 -7.89 -4.28 16.63
CA LEU A 750 -7.04 -4.91 17.64
C LEU A 750 -6.82 -4.02 18.85
N ASP A 751 -6.57 -2.74 18.64
CA ASP A 751 -6.43 -1.75 19.70
C ASP A 751 -7.71 -1.66 20.53
N GLY A 752 -8.87 -1.58 19.87
CA GLY A 752 -10.16 -1.55 20.59
C GLY A 752 -10.49 -2.83 21.35
N LEU A 753 -10.03 -4.00 20.89
CA LEU A 753 -10.12 -5.26 21.65
C LEU A 753 -9.17 -5.25 22.86
N LYS A 754 -7.96 -4.72 22.70
CA LYS A 754 -6.97 -4.59 23.77
C LYS A 754 -7.45 -3.64 24.87
N GLU A 755 -8.02 -2.50 24.50
CA GLU A 755 -8.64 -1.54 25.44
C GLU A 755 -9.78 -2.18 26.26
N ARG A 756 -10.47 -3.16 25.69
CA ARG A 756 -11.52 -3.95 26.34
C ARG A 756 -10.98 -5.16 27.12
N ASN A 757 -9.67 -5.34 27.22
CA ASN A 757 -9.03 -6.53 27.81
C ASN A 757 -9.51 -7.85 27.17
N LEU A 758 -9.70 -7.88 25.85
CA LEU A 758 -10.22 -9.05 25.12
C LEU A 758 -9.16 -9.87 24.38
N THR A 759 -7.89 -9.46 24.43
CA THR A 759 -6.78 -10.10 23.71
C THR A 759 -6.63 -11.59 24.03
N ASP A 760 -6.86 -12.02 25.27
CA ASP A 760 -6.76 -13.43 25.68
C ASP A 760 -8.13 -14.15 25.69
N ILE A 761 -9.17 -13.56 25.08
CA ILE A 761 -10.55 -14.08 25.06
C ILE A 761 -11.07 -14.24 23.63
N VAL A 762 -10.84 -13.23 22.80
CA VAL A 762 -11.35 -13.16 21.42
C VAL A 762 -10.28 -13.69 20.47
N ASN A 763 -10.69 -14.62 19.61
CA ASN A 763 -9.87 -15.08 18.49
C ASN A 763 -10.21 -14.25 17.25
N VAL A 764 -9.22 -13.57 16.70
CA VAL A 764 -9.33 -12.82 15.44
C VAL A 764 -8.62 -13.61 14.35
N MET A 765 -9.32 -13.88 13.25
CA MET A 765 -8.80 -14.51 12.04
C MET A 765 -9.04 -13.55 10.87
N VAL A 766 -7.98 -13.18 10.16
CA VAL A 766 -8.04 -12.39 8.94
C VAL A 766 -7.58 -13.26 7.77
N VAL A 767 -8.42 -13.33 6.73
CA VAL A 767 -8.23 -14.18 5.57
C VAL A 767 -8.48 -13.41 4.29
N SER A 768 -8.14 -14.00 3.15
CA SER A 768 -8.78 -13.69 1.88
C SER A 768 -9.40 -14.95 1.29
N ASP A 769 -10.26 -14.76 0.31
CA ASP A 769 -10.99 -15.80 -0.39
C ASP A 769 -10.25 -16.30 -1.64
N HIS A 770 -9.49 -15.42 -2.28
CA HIS A 770 -8.58 -15.69 -3.39
C HIS A 770 -7.48 -14.62 -3.46
N GLY A 771 -6.51 -14.82 -4.35
CA GLY A 771 -5.58 -13.78 -4.77
C GLY A 771 -6.05 -13.02 -6.02
N MET A 772 -5.11 -12.45 -6.78
CA MET A 772 -5.34 -11.57 -7.92
C MET A 772 -4.17 -11.68 -8.91
N SER A 773 -4.46 -11.81 -10.20
CA SER A 773 -3.46 -11.86 -11.27
C SER A 773 -3.54 -10.61 -12.15
N GLU A 774 -2.39 -10.09 -12.58
CA GLU A 774 -2.32 -8.98 -13.53
C GLU A 774 -2.67 -9.42 -14.96
N THR A 775 -3.47 -8.61 -15.65
CA THR A 775 -3.83 -8.82 -17.05
C THR A 775 -3.01 -7.90 -17.97
N ASP A 776 -2.75 -8.37 -19.18
CA ASP A 776 -2.01 -7.59 -20.18
C ASP A 776 -2.52 -7.93 -21.59
N LYS A 777 -2.54 -6.94 -22.48
CA LYS A 777 -3.02 -7.09 -23.87
C LYS A 777 -2.19 -8.07 -24.72
N SER A 778 -0.94 -8.35 -24.34
CA SER A 778 -0.09 -9.37 -24.97
C SER A 778 -0.44 -10.79 -24.54
N ARG A 779 -1.27 -10.95 -23.50
CA ARG A 779 -1.70 -12.24 -22.95
C ARG A 779 -3.20 -12.51 -23.18
N LEU A 780 -3.70 -12.07 -24.33
CA LEU A 780 -5.09 -12.29 -24.76
C LEU A 780 -5.16 -13.43 -25.79
N ILE A 781 -6.10 -14.34 -25.59
CA ILE A 781 -6.41 -15.45 -26.50
C ILE A 781 -7.73 -15.16 -27.19
N TYR A 782 -7.66 -14.86 -28.48
CA TYR A 782 -8.81 -14.62 -29.34
C TYR A 782 -9.36 -15.94 -29.86
N TYR A 783 -10.36 -16.49 -29.19
CA TYR A 783 -10.89 -17.79 -29.60
C TYR A 783 -11.76 -17.71 -30.86
N ASP A 784 -12.26 -16.51 -31.22
CA ASP A 784 -12.96 -16.25 -32.47
C ASP A 784 -12.06 -16.14 -33.70
N ASP A 785 -10.73 -16.25 -33.54
CA ASP A 785 -9.80 -16.43 -34.67
C ASP A 785 -9.85 -17.85 -35.28
N VAL A 786 -10.22 -18.84 -34.46
CA VAL A 786 -10.17 -20.26 -34.84
C VAL A 786 -11.54 -20.92 -34.82
N LEU A 787 -12.42 -20.52 -33.90
CA LEU A 787 -13.79 -21.05 -33.86
C LEU A 787 -14.63 -20.42 -34.97
N THR A 788 -15.33 -21.25 -35.73
CA THR A 788 -16.24 -20.83 -36.81
C THR A 788 -17.52 -20.23 -36.24
N GLU A 789 -18.24 -19.43 -37.04
CA GLU A 789 -19.55 -18.88 -36.65
C GLU A 789 -20.53 -19.96 -36.18
N LYS A 790 -20.50 -21.15 -36.82
CA LYS A 790 -21.32 -22.29 -36.42
C LYS A 790 -20.93 -22.82 -35.05
N GLU A 791 -19.64 -23.01 -34.78
CA GLU A 791 -19.16 -23.46 -33.47
C GLU A 791 -19.47 -22.42 -32.38
N LEU A 792 -19.21 -21.14 -32.63
CA LEU A 792 -19.57 -20.04 -31.72
C LEU A 792 -21.07 -20.01 -31.42
N SER A 793 -21.93 -20.34 -32.39
CA SER A 793 -23.39 -20.37 -32.19
C SER A 793 -23.87 -21.50 -31.26
N LEU A 794 -23.03 -22.50 -30.96
CA LEU A 794 -23.33 -23.55 -29.99
C LEU A 794 -23.21 -23.06 -28.55
N ILE A 795 -22.48 -21.96 -28.31
CA ILE A 795 -22.28 -21.38 -26.98
C ILE A 795 -23.52 -20.57 -26.61
N TRP A 796 -24.18 -20.95 -25.52
CA TRP A 796 -25.30 -20.20 -24.94
C TRP A 796 -24.82 -19.09 -24.02
N SER A 797 -23.94 -19.45 -23.09
CA SER A 797 -23.43 -18.58 -22.04
C SER A 797 -22.02 -19.01 -21.64
N ILE A 798 -21.25 -18.01 -21.19
CA ILE A 798 -19.98 -18.16 -20.51
C ILE A 798 -20.23 -17.83 -19.03
N GLU A 799 -20.04 -18.81 -18.14
CA GLU A 799 -20.43 -18.71 -16.73
C GLU A 799 -19.25 -18.42 -15.78
N ALA A 800 -18.05 -18.22 -16.33
CA ALA A 800 -16.87 -17.81 -15.58
C ALA A 800 -15.92 -16.98 -16.48
N SER A 801 -15.08 -16.17 -15.85
CA SER A 801 -13.95 -15.48 -16.45
C SER A 801 -12.88 -15.35 -15.37
N PRO A 802 -11.59 -15.61 -15.66
CA PRO A 802 -10.96 -15.82 -16.95
C PRO A 802 -11.09 -17.26 -17.48
N THR A 803 -11.45 -18.21 -16.62
CA THR A 803 -11.81 -19.58 -17.00
C THR A 803 -13.12 -19.59 -17.75
N LEU A 804 -13.18 -20.13 -18.96
CA LEU A 804 -14.44 -20.24 -19.71
C LEU A 804 -15.24 -21.47 -19.25
N GLY A 805 -16.29 -21.24 -18.46
CA GLY A 805 -17.32 -22.23 -18.22
C GLY A 805 -18.40 -22.18 -19.29
N ILE A 806 -18.35 -23.08 -20.27
CA ILE A 806 -19.17 -22.99 -21.48
C ILE A 806 -20.45 -23.81 -21.34
N ARG A 807 -21.62 -23.15 -21.42
CA ARG A 807 -22.91 -23.84 -21.58
C ARG A 807 -23.36 -23.88 -23.03
N ILE A 808 -24.00 -25.00 -23.36
CA ILE A 808 -24.52 -25.28 -24.70
C ILE A 808 -25.89 -24.65 -24.90
N HIS A 809 -26.15 -24.17 -26.11
CA HIS A 809 -27.45 -23.64 -26.52
C HIS A 809 -28.56 -24.69 -26.30
N PRO A 810 -29.67 -24.35 -25.60
CA PRO A 810 -30.70 -25.34 -25.23
C PRO A 810 -31.39 -26.05 -26.39
N SER A 811 -31.28 -25.54 -27.63
CA SER A 811 -31.81 -26.19 -28.84
C SER A 811 -30.93 -27.32 -29.36
N GLU A 812 -29.68 -27.39 -28.92
CA GLU A 812 -28.68 -28.33 -29.44
C GLU A 812 -28.61 -29.58 -28.57
N ASN A 813 -28.08 -30.67 -29.15
CA ASN A 813 -27.72 -31.84 -28.36
C ASN A 813 -26.45 -31.52 -27.56
N GLU A 814 -26.55 -31.51 -26.22
CA GLU A 814 -25.46 -31.14 -25.31
C GLU A 814 -24.20 -31.98 -25.53
N GLU A 815 -24.34 -33.31 -25.67
CA GLU A 815 -23.21 -34.23 -25.86
C GLU A 815 -22.49 -33.97 -27.18
N GLU A 816 -23.24 -33.90 -28.29
CA GLU A 816 -22.66 -33.63 -29.62
C GLU A 816 -22.02 -32.23 -29.70
N ALA A 817 -22.65 -31.21 -29.14
CA ALA A 817 -22.13 -29.84 -29.16
C ALA A 817 -20.89 -29.68 -28.28
N VAL A 818 -20.83 -30.35 -27.13
CA VAL A 818 -19.63 -30.38 -26.28
C VAL A 818 -18.45 -31.01 -27.02
N GLU A 819 -18.65 -32.13 -27.73
CA GLU A 819 -17.59 -32.73 -28.55
C GLU A 819 -17.09 -31.78 -29.64
N ILE A 820 -18.01 -31.12 -30.35
CA ILE A 820 -17.65 -30.16 -31.40
C ILE A 820 -16.81 -29.00 -30.84
N LEU A 821 -17.24 -28.42 -29.72
CA LEU A 821 -16.54 -27.31 -29.08
C LEU A 821 -15.21 -27.76 -28.45
N TYR A 822 -15.16 -28.94 -27.84
CA TYR A 822 -13.94 -29.52 -27.31
C TYR A 822 -12.87 -29.64 -28.40
N GLU A 823 -13.23 -30.21 -29.56
CA GLU A 823 -12.33 -30.30 -30.71
C GLU A 823 -11.97 -28.93 -31.30
N ALA A 824 -12.88 -27.96 -31.27
CA ALA A 824 -12.60 -26.60 -31.71
C ALA A 824 -11.56 -25.89 -30.82
N PHE A 825 -11.66 -26.02 -29.50
CA PHE A 825 -10.67 -25.49 -28.56
C PHE A 825 -9.35 -26.27 -28.62
N ARG A 826 -9.37 -27.59 -28.89
CA ARG A 826 -8.15 -28.36 -29.18
C ARG A 826 -7.48 -27.89 -30.47
N ARG A 827 -8.25 -27.54 -31.50
CA ARG A 827 -7.74 -26.94 -32.74
C ARG A 827 -7.10 -25.58 -32.47
N LEU A 828 -7.72 -24.72 -31.66
CA LEU A 828 -7.14 -23.46 -31.20
C LEU A 828 -5.83 -23.70 -30.45
N HIS A 829 -5.85 -24.58 -29.45
CA HIS A 829 -4.67 -24.96 -28.67
C HIS A 829 -3.50 -25.40 -29.57
N ASN A 830 -3.76 -26.26 -30.56
CA ASN A 830 -2.74 -26.76 -31.48
C ASN A 830 -2.29 -25.74 -32.54
N SER A 831 -3.05 -24.65 -32.73
CA SER A 831 -2.68 -23.58 -33.66
C SER A 831 -1.69 -22.57 -33.06
N LEU A 832 -1.53 -22.57 -31.73
CA LEU A 832 -0.62 -21.69 -31.00
C LEU A 832 0.75 -22.33 -30.85
N ASP A 833 1.82 -21.56 -31.08
CA ASP A 833 3.21 -22.01 -30.88
C ASP A 833 3.48 -22.43 -29.42
N THR A 834 2.88 -21.70 -28.48
CA THR A 834 2.91 -21.95 -27.04
C THR A 834 1.51 -21.75 -26.47
N PRO A 835 0.70 -22.82 -26.34
CA PRO A 835 -0.62 -22.71 -25.76
C PRO A 835 -0.53 -22.46 -24.25
N HIS A 836 -1.36 -21.54 -23.77
CA HIS A 836 -1.42 -21.09 -22.37
C HIS A 836 -2.79 -21.37 -21.73
N PHE A 837 -3.37 -22.51 -22.09
CA PHE A 837 -4.63 -22.96 -21.54
C PHE A 837 -4.82 -24.46 -21.76
N GLU A 838 -5.71 -25.06 -20.98
CA GLU A 838 -6.15 -26.43 -21.16
C GLU A 838 -7.67 -26.49 -21.33
N VAL A 839 -8.16 -27.48 -22.08
CA VAL A 839 -9.60 -27.69 -22.30
C VAL A 839 -10.01 -29.05 -21.76
N TYR A 840 -11.09 -29.06 -20.99
CA TYR A 840 -11.61 -30.23 -20.30
C TYR A 840 -13.12 -30.33 -20.47
N LYS A 841 -13.61 -31.53 -20.72
CA LYS A 841 -15.01 -31.86 -20.44
C LYS A 841 -15.17 -31.98 -18.92
N ARG A 842 -16.36 -31.70 -18.41
CA ARG A 842 -16.64 -31.71 -16.96
C ARG A 842 -16.25 -33.04 -16.30
N GLU A 843 -16.57 -34.17 -16.93
CA GLU A 843 -16.24 -35.51 -16.42
C GLU A 843 -14.73 -35.79 -16.33
N ASP A 844 -13.95 -35.15 -17.20
CA ASP A 844 -12.50 -35.31 -17.28
C ASP A 844 -11.74 -34.22 -16.50
N PHE A 845 -12.46 -33.28 -15.86
CA PHE A 845 -11.84 -32.20 -15.10
C PHE A 845 -10.99 -32.77 -13.94
N PRO A 846 -9.74 -32.32 -13.74
CA PRO A 846 -8.83 -32.97 -12.80
C PRO A 846 -9.39 -33.04 -11.38
N SER A 847 -9.41 -34.24 -10.81
CA SER A 847 -10.02 -34.50 -9.50
C SER A 847 -9.48 -33.64 -8.34
N ARG A 848 -8.25 -33.11 -8.43
CA ARG A 848 -7.70 -32.19 -7.42
C ARG A 848 -8.51 -30.91 -7.25
N PHE A 849 -9.27 -30.50 -8.26
CA PHE A 849 -10.10 -29.31 -8.20
C PHE A 849 -11.40 -29.53 -7.43
N GLN A 850 -11.85 -30.79 -7.29
CA GLN A 850 -13.14 -31.15 -6.68
C GLN A 850 -14.28 -30.30 -7.29
N PHE A 851 -14.30 -30.27 -8.63
CA PHE A 851 -15.18 -29.38 -9.41
C PHE A 851 -15.73 -30.07 -10.66
N ARG A 852 -16.45 -31.19 -10.46
CA ARG A 852 -17.12 -31.92 -11.56
C ARG A 852 -18.50 -32.46 -11.19
N ASP A 853 -18.73 -32.77 -9.91
CA ASP A 853 -19.86 -33.58 -9.45
C ASP A 853 -21.08 -32.71 -9.06
N ASN A 854 -21.40 -31.71 -9.89
CA ASN A 854 -22.59 -30.86 -9.72
C ASN A 854 -23.17 -30.40 -11.08
N VAL A 855 -24.51 -30.43 -11.23
CA VAL A 855 -25.23 -30.03 -12.47
C VAL A 855 -25.08 -28.54 -12.82
N ARG A 856 -24.72 -27.72 -11.83
CA ARG A 856 -24.47 -26.28 -11.98
C ARG A 856 -23.14 -25.99 -12.67
N ILE A 857 -22.22 -26.94 -12.69
CA ILE A 857 -20.93 -26.81 -13.38
C ILE A 857 -21.16 -26.98 -14.89
N PRO A 858 -20.63 -26.07 -15.73
CA PRO A 858 -20.74 -26.18 -17.19
C PRO A 858 -20.13 -27.49 -17.73
N PRO A 859 -20.67 -28.06 -18.81
CA PRO A 859 -20.20 -29.32 -19.36
C PRO A 859 -18.81 -29.24 -20.03
N LEU A 860 -18.36 -28.04 -20.42
CA LEU A 860 -17.05 -27.79 -21.00
C LEU A 860 -16.36 -26.64 -20.28
N MET A 861 -15.10 -26.84 -19.89
CA MET A 861 -14.27 -25.87 -19.17
C MET A 861 -12.99 -25.61 -19.96
N VAL A 862 -12.66 -24.34 -20.17
CA VAL A 862 -11.39 -23.91 -20.75
C VAL A 862 -10.64 -23.08 -19.71
N LEU A 863 -9.55 -23.63 -19.20
CA LEU A 863 -8.79 -23.09 -18.08
C LEU A 863 -7.49 -22.44 -18.60
N PRO A 864 -7.36 -21.11 -18.61
CA PRO A 864 -6.12 -20.45 -18.97
C PRO A 864 -5.07 -20.53 -17.85
N ASP A 865 -3.80 -20.41 -18.23
CA ASP A 865 -2.71 -20.10 -17.30
C ASP A 865 -2.94 -18.73 -16.64
N ALA A 866 -2.45 -18.54 -15.41
CA ALA A 866 -2.55 -17.26 -14.72
C ALA A 866 -1.98 -16.10 -15.56
N GLY A 867 -2.70 -14.98 -15.58
CA GLY A 867 -2.36 -13.79 -16.37
C GLY A 867 -2.79 -13.84 -17.84
N TRP A 868 -3.27 -14.98 -18.35
CA TRP A 868 -3.88 -15.10 -19.68
C TRP A 868 -5.40 -14.96 -19.61
N ASN A 869 -6.00 -14.39 -20.66
CA ASN A 869 -7.44 -14.15 -20.72
C ASN A 869 -8.01 -14.49 -22.09
N PHE A 870 -9.19 -15.09 -22.12
CA PHE A 870 -9.95 -15.31 -23.35
C PHE A 870 -10.80 -14.10 -23.67
N VAL A 871 -10.81 -13.72 -24.95
CA VAL A 871 -11.60 -12.61 -25.49
C VAL A 871 -12.08 -12.96 -26.90
N THR A 872 -13.10 -12.24 -27.34
CA THR A 872 -13.44 -12.09 -28.76
C THR A 872 -13.00 -10.74 -29.29
N HIS A 873 -12.85 -10.62 -30.60
CA HIS A 873 -12.58 -9.34 -31.27
C HIS A 873 -13.70 -8.32 -31.04
N LYS A 874 -14.91 -8.79 -30.72
CA LYS A 874 -16.04 -7.93 -30.34
C LYS A 874 -15.87 -7.35 -28.93
N GLU A 875 -15.30 -8.12 -28.01
CA GLU A 875 -15.07 -7.69 -26.62
C GLU A 875 -13.85 -6.76 -26.51
N PHE A 876 -12.80 -7.04 -27.27
CA PHE A 876 -11.61 -6.19 -27.31
C PHE A 876 -10.97 -6.17 -28.70
N ASP A 877 -11.18 -5.10 -29.46
CA ASP A 877 -10.56 -4.91 -30.78
C ASP A 877 -9.17 -4.26 -30.64
N PRO A 878 -8.07 -4.97 -30.95
CA PRO A 878 -6.72 -4.44 -30.78
C PRO A 878 -6.43 -3.27 -31.75
N ASN A 879 -7.23 -3.11 -32.81
CA ASN A 879 -7.03 -2.05 -33.81
C ASN A 879 -7.58 -0.69 -33.38
N LEU A 880 -8.47 -0.63 -32.37
CA LEU A 880 -9.10 0.61 -31.95
C LEU A 880 -8.22 1.47 -31.03
N GLY A 881 -7.09 0.95 -30.56
CA GLY A 881 -6.18 1.62 -29.64
C GLY A 881 -6.82 1.77 -28.25
N GLY A 882 -6.41 0.94 -27.30
CA GLY A 882 -6.91 0.95 -25.92
C GLY A 882 -6.12 -0.01 -25.04
N GLU A 883 -6.32 0.09 -23.73
CA GLU A 883 -5.86 -0.91 -22.77
C GLU A 883 -6.97 -1.92 -22.49
N TYR A 884 -6.59 -3.16 -22.18
CA TYR A 884 -7.53 -4.20 -21.80
C TYR A 884 -8.03 -3.95 -20.36
N GLU A 885 -9.32 -4.14 -20.13
CA GLU A 885 -9.93 -4.10 -18.80
C GLU A 885 -10.76 -5.38 -18.59
N PRO A 886 -10.76 -5.95 -17.37
CA PRO A 886 -10.14 -5.45 -16.13
C PRO A 886 -8.61 -5.64 -16.11
N ARG A 887 -7.89 -4.85 -15.29
CA ARG A 887 -6.41 -4.88 -15.15
C ARG A 887 -5.91 -5.95 -14.18
N GLY A 888 -6.78 -6.38 -13.29
CA GLY A 888 -6.59 -7.55 -12.44
C GLY A 888 -7.75 -8.52 -12.65
N VAL A 889 -7.48 -9.82 -12.56
CA VAL A 889 -8.51 -10.85 -12.63
C VAL A 889 -8.10 -12.07 -11.80
N HIS A 890 -9.08 -12.86 -11.37
CA HIS A 890 -8.90 -14.06 -10.55
C HIS A 890 -9.90 -15.14 -11.00
N GLY A 891 -9.74 -16.39 -10.53
CA GLY A 891 -10.52 -17.54 -11.02
C GLY A 891 -9.73 -18.53 -11.89
N TYR A 892 -8.41 -18.49 -11.78
CA TYR A 892 -7.45 -19.41 -12.40
C TYR A 892 -7.35 -20.74 -11.62
N ASP A 893 -6.33 -21.53 -11.96
CA ASP A 893 -5.91 -22.68 -11.16
C ASP A 893 -5.64 -22.27 -9.71
N ASN A 894 -6.33 -22.90 -8.76
CA ASN A 894 -6.22 -22.59 -7.35
C ASN A 894 -4.88 -22.95 -6.70
N MET A 895 -3.99 -23.65 -7.43
CA MET A 895 -2.61 -23.90 -7.04
C MET A 895 -1.62 -22.86 -7.59
N SER A 896 -2.08 -21.92 -8.44
CA SER A 896 -1.21 -20.87 -8.98
C SER A 896 -0.74 -19.93 -7.86
N PRO A 897 0.49 -19.37 -7.93
CA PRO A 897 0.96 -18.38 -6.97
C PRO A 897 0.02 -17.17 -6.81
N GLU A 898 -0.60 -16.73 -7.91
CA GLU A 898 -1.51 -15.59 -7.98
C GLU A 898 -2.86 -15.88 -7.32
N SER A 899 -3.24 -17.16 -7.16
CA SER A 899 -4.49 -17.56 -6.50
C SER A 899 -4.35 -17.69 -4.99
N ARG A 900 -3.13 -17.63 -4.46
CA ARG A 900 -2.83 -17.84 -3.03
C ARG A 900 -3.44 -16.76 -2.15
N ALA A 901 -4.26 -17.19 -1.19
CA ALA A 901 -4.93 -16.31 -0.23
C ALA A 901 -4.09 -16.10 1.04
N ILE A 902 -4.39 -15.05 1.80
CA ILE A 902 -3.79 -14.79 3.13
C ILE A 902 -4.53 -15.57 4.22
N PHE A 903 -3.79 -15.90 5.29
CA PHE A 903 -4.34 -16.27 6.59
C PHE A 903 -3.42 -15.75 7.70
N VAL A 904 -3.94 -14.88 8.55
CA VAL A 904 -3.29 -14.47 9.80
C VAL A 904 -4.29 -14.56 10.94
N ALA A 905 -3.83 -14.98 12.12
CA ALA A 905 -4.71 -15.15 13.26
C ALA A 905 -4.00 -14.83 14.57
N GLN A 906 -4.76 -14.30 15.53
CA GLN A 906 -4.32 -14.11 16.90
C GLN A 906 -5.45 -14.40 17.88
N GLY A 907 -5.09 -14.85 19.07
CA GLY A 907 -6.03 -15.16 20.14
C GLY A 907 -5.57 -16.33 20.99
N PRO A 908 -6.35 -16.72 22.01
CA PRO A 908 -5.99 -17.78 22.95
C PRO A 908 -5.90 -19.17 22.31
N ASP A 909 -6.55 -19.41 21.17
CA ASP A 909 -6.58 -20.71 20.49
C ASP A 909 -5.50 -20.88 19.41
N PHE A 910 -4.72 -19.84 19.15
CA PHE A 910 -3.64 -19.86 18.17
C PHE A 910 -2.28 -19.86 18.86
N PRO A 911 -1.33 -20.67 18.38
CA PRO A 911 -0.02 -20.74 18.98
C PRO A 911 0.72 -19.41 18.82
N LYS A 912 1.22 -18.88 19.93
CA LYS A 912 2.09 -17.69 19.91
C LYS A 912 3.43 -18.10 19.29
N LYS A 913 3.92 -17.34 18.31
CA LYS A 913 5.26 -17.48 17.71
C LYS A 913 5.50 -18.76 16.90
N LYS A 914 4.47 -19.28 16.24
CA LYS A 914 4.60 -20.46 15.37
C LYS A 914 4.04 -20.18 13.99
N THR A 915 4.68 -20.78 13.01
CA THR A 915 4.26 -20.79 11.63
C THR A 915 3.23 -21.89 11.44
N ILE A 916 2.16 -21.60 10.70
CA ILE A 916 1.16 -22.60 10.29
C ILE A 916 1.56 -23.12 8.91
N VAL A 917 1.50 -24.42 8.67
CA VAL A 917 1.80 -25.00 7.34
C VAL A 917 0.68 -24.64 6.35
N PRO A 918 0.95 -24.38 5.05
CA PRO A 918 -0.10 -24.11 4.06
C PRO A 918 -1.22 -25.15 4.08
N PHE A 919 -2.46 -24.67 4.04
CA PHE A 919 -3.65 -25.50 4.15
C PHE A 919 -4.78 -25.00 3.24
N TRP A 920 -5.81 -25.82 3.07
CA TRP A 920 -6.98 -25.49 2.25
C TRP A 920 -8.00 -24.65 3.01
N ASN A 921 -8.57 -23.64 2.37
CA ASN A 921 -9.48 -22.69 3.02
C ASN A 921 -10.72 -23.35 3.66
N ILE A 922 -11.15 -24.51 3.14
CA ILE A 922 -12.24 -25.31 3.70
C ILE A 922 -11.99 -25.67 5.17
N GLU A 923 -10.74 -25.89 5.58
CA GLU A 923 -10.38 -26.38 6.93
C GLU A 923 -10.81 -25.42 8.04
N LEU A 924 -11.00 -24.13 7.72
CA LEU A 924 -11.36 -23.09 8.69
C LEU A 924 -12.74 -23.29 9.33
N TYR A 925 -13.67 -23.96 8.66
CA TYR A 925 -14.98 -24.28 9.26
C TYR A 925 -14.84 -25.11 10.54
N SER A 926 -13.99 -26.14 10.52
CA SER A 926 -13.72 -26.96 11.70
C SER A 926 -12.86 -26.24 12.73
N VAL A 927 -11.94 -25.36 12.32
CA VAL A 927 -11.16 -24.51 13.25
C VAL A 927 -12.10 -23.60 14.05
N MET A 928 -12.98 -22.88 13.36
CA MET A 928 -13.98 -22.02 14.01
C MET A 928 -14.94 -22.83 14.88
N SER A 929 -15.37 -24.00 14.41
CA SER A 929 -16.25 -24.89 15.20
C SER A 929 -15.58 -25.34 16.50
N ARG A 930 -14.28 -25.68 16.47
CA ARG A 930 -13.50 -26.06 17.65
C ARG A 930 -13.44 -24.91 18.67
N ILE A 931 -13.01 -23.73 18.23
CA ILE A 931 -12.87 -22.53 19.09
C ILE A 931 -14.22 -22.17 19.73
N LEU A 932 -15.28 -22.25 18.94
CA LEU A 932 -16.63 -21.94 19.40
C LEU A 932 -17.27 -23.08 20.17
N HIS A 933 -16.62 -24.23 20.40
CA HIS A 933 -17.22 -25.44 20.99
C HIS A 933 -18.55 -25.83 20.33
N LEU A 934 -18.55 -25.92 19.01
CA LEU A 934 -19.67 -26.34 18.18
C LEU A 934 -19.42 -27.77 17.69
N LYS A 935 -20.48 -28.57 17.62
CA LYS A 935 -20.47 -29.78 16.79
C LYS A 935 -20.58 -29.35 15.33
N PRO A 936 -19.55 -29.54 14.48
CA PRO A 936 -19.62 -29.16 13.08
C PRO A 936 -20.65 -30.00 12.32
N SER A 937 -21.25 -29.42 11.28
CA SER A 937 -22.01 -30.18 10.27
C SER A 937 -21.06 -31.02 9.40
N ASN A 938 -21.60 -31.93 8.60
CA ASN A 938 -20.81 -32.70 7.65
C ASN A 938 -20.10 -31.75 6.66
N ASN A 939 -18.79 -31.93 6.51
CA ASN A 939 -17.92 -31.07 5.72
C ASN A 939 -16.78 -31.90 5.09
N ASN A 940 -15.93 -31.27 4.28
CA ASN A 940 -14.80 -31.91 3.59
C ASN A 940 -13.46 -31.77 4.33
N ASN A 941 -13.46 -31.28 5.57
CA ASN A 941 -12.24 -30.99 6.32
C ASN A 941 -11.50 -32.27 6.72
N THR A 942 -10.18 -32.19 6.74
CA THR A 942 -9.29 -33.32 7.04
C THR A 942 -8.44 -33.09 8.28
N LEU A 943 -8.26 -31.82 8.68
CA LEU A 943 -7.40 -31.43 9.80
C LEU A 943 -8.12 -31.43 11.16
N ASN A 944 -9.41 -31.78 11.19
CA ASN A 944 -10.24 -31.86 12.41
C ASN A 944 -10.18 -30.58 13.27
N GLY A 945 -10.03 -29.41 12.64
CA GLY A 945 -9.98 -28.11 13.31
C GLY A 945 -8.64 -27.77 13.99
N LEU A 946 -7.59 -28.54 13.73
CA LEU A 946 -6.23 -28.29 14.22
C LEU A 946 -5.31 -28.00 13.03
N LEU A 947 -4.90 -26.74 12.88
CA LEU A 947 -3.92 -26.37 11.87
C LEU A 947 -2.54 -26.87 12.29
N GLU A 948 -1.81 -27.45 11.34
CA GLU A 948 -0.44 -27.91 11.56
C GLU A 948 0.51 -26.73 11.71
N VAL A 949 1.49 -26.86 12.59
CA VAL A 949 2.45 -25.81 12.91
C VAL A 949 3.88 -26.33 12.93
N GLU A 950 4.81 -25.50 12.48
CA GLU A 950 6.26 -25.75 12.52
C GLU A 950 6.86 -25.41 13.89
#